data_AF-A0AAU4TJE6-F1
#
_entry.id   AF-A0AAU4TJE6-F1
#
_cell.length_a   1.000
_cell.length_b   1.000
_cell.length_c   1.000
_cell.angle_alpha   90.00
_cell.angle_beta   90.00
_cell.angle_gamma   90.00
#
_symmetry.space_group_name_H-M   'P 1'
#
loop_
_entity.id
_entity.type
_entity.pdbx_description
1 polymer ?
#
loop_
_entity_poly.entity_id
_entity_poly.type
_entity_poly.pdbx_seq_one_letter_code
_entity_poly.pdbx_strand_id
1 'polypeptide(L)'
;MSVHSHTAAHDHAATPEFPRHVVTAVLVSHDGARWLPDALAGLLGQERPVQFAMAADTGSADDSAQLVTDTLGADRVLHLARRTGFGQAVEEANRTAPVLTPDELPYLKRPSGWDPVTRTWRDDAYDLPELPHGEPVQWLWLLHDDCAPEPDALAQLLRVVENELELGRDDVAVVGPKLRGWYDKRQLLEVGVSIANSGRRWTGIDRREQDQGQHDHVRTVLSVSTAGMLIRRDLFEQLGGFDRRLPLMRDDVDLCWRAQAAGHRVLVAPEAVVRHAEAASRERRAVDCAGRTTASPHKVDKAGAVYTLLVNTRTAGLPWVLVRLILGTLVRTLAYLVGKVPGQAVDEIRGLLGTLLRPERIIAGRSKRGKPVVDKEELRQLFPPSGATVRATVEQVAGDFFGGSEAEATAAGRHGGGIESGPGGDDADFLEIEQFARLKRIARKPGPVLFLALLLVALVACRGLLGGGALAGGALLPAPADASDLWSRYADAWHAVGAGGTSSAPPYLAIIAAVSSVLFGSTGIALTVLLVCSVPLAGVTAYFASRPLVESRLLRAWAAVVYAFLPAATGALAGGRVGTAVLAVLLPLLARTGVAAGGLLNTTGGRGSWRASWAFALLLTVTTAFTPIIWPIALLLGLGLLAVRRTDITAYGLRFLAQFGTPLLVLAPWSLTLLPFGFFEQAGLEYGSSSASALDLLGASPGGPGTVDGLMLIGVVLAALAALLRTERQFGIWTAWVVALLGLVFAVLSNDSTWAGPATLVYGLALLAAAVLGADGARARVAEQSFGWRQPVAALIAFASAAGPLLVAAGWMIGGADGPLERRDPVQVPAFVAEESGTRDQARTLVLDSDSSAHVGYMLVRGSGARLGDAELAAADGVNSKLDKVVANLVAGSGADQADQLGGFAVRYVLVHKGAPRAVTRVLDATPGLTRLSQQDGSGLWRVDQEVARATIVAKSGSGTAQPVAAGPVDIRTTIPSGADGRILRLADTVDEGWTATLDGRPLTGTTVDGWAQGFELPASGGTLDVTFDDPFTHTLWLWIQGSLAVVLVVMALPGRRRDVDDDLPEEPAIPAQAVEGEGRRARRLRAQAEETAPGEDVPPPQEEEAPAAVPQQQPYGDWDAPNYANAEYNTYAGDQYQGTPEQYPAGGYDQQQYQADPYQGGQYDPYAYGQPQQTSYDQTYGGQYEQQYDQGYDPAYDPAQQHPGSADSERPDGSQQ
;
A
#
# COMPACT_ATOMS: atom_id res chain seq x y z
N MET A 1 -31.68 -25.43 39.77
CA MET A 1 -32.76 -26.38 40.13
C MET A 1 -32.51 -27.68 39.36
N SER A 2 -33.18 -28.79 39.71
CA SER A 2 -32.90 -30.12 39.15
C SER A 2 -33.40 -30.28 37.70
N VAL A 3 -32.54 -30.77 36.82
CA VAL A 3 -32.77 -30.88 35.35
C VAL A 3 -33.58 -32.13 34.97
N HIS A 4 -34.57 -32.52 35.78
CA HIS A 4 -35.31 -33.79 35.67
C HIS A 4 -36.82 -33.60 35.91
N SER A 5 -37.46 -32.68 35.17
CA SER A 5 -38.92 -32.46 35.28
C SER A 5 -39.63 -31.88 34.05
N HIS A 6 -39.01 -31.90 32.86
CA HIS A 6 -39.65 -31.42 31.62
C HIS A 6 -39.41 -32.34 30.41
N THR A 7 -39.88 -33.59 30.49
CA THR A 7 -40.33 -34.29 29.28
C THR A 7 -41.60 -33.60 28.78
N ALA A 8 -41.41 -32.55 27.97
CA ALA A 8 -42.50 -31.83 27.34
C ALA A 8 -43.15 -32.73 26.27
N ALA A 9 -44.17 -33.50 26.68
CA ALA A 9 -45.11 -34.09 25.75
C ALA A 9 -45.65 -32.96 24.87
N HIS A 10 -45.31 -32.99 23.57
CA HIS A 10 -45.71 -31.95 22.65
C HIS A 10 -47.23 -31.95 22.54
N ASP A 11 -47.86 -30.84 22.91
CA ASP A 11 -49.32 -30.74 22.95
C ASP A 11 -49.86 -30.49 21.54
N HIS A 12 -49.85 -31.55 20.72
CA HIS A 12 -50.28 -31.57 19.32
C HIS A 12 -51.75 -31.14 19.10
N ALA A 13 -52.49 -30.82 20.17
CA ALA A 13 -53.86 -30.33 20.15
C ALA A 13 -53.99 -28.81 19.94
N ALA A 14 -52.93 -28.02 20.13
CA ALA A 14 -52.95 -26.57 19.96
C ALA A 14 -52.66 -26.15 18.50
N THR A 15 -53.53 -25.34 17.91
CA THR A 15 -53.31 -24.74 16.58
C THR A 15 -52.20 -23.67 16.66
N PRO A 16 -51.09 -23.79 15.92
CA PRO A 16 -49.99 -22.82 15.95
C PRO A 16 -50.28 -21.56 15.13
N GLU A 17 -49.53 -20.48 15.37
CA GLU A 17 -49.52 -19.32 14.46
C GLU A 17 -49.03 -19.75 13.07
N PHE A 18 -49.67 -19.19 12.02
CA PHE A 18 -49.52 -19.60 10.62
C PHE A 18 -49.72 -21.13 10.42
N PRO A 19 -50.93 -21.66 10.72
CA PRO A 19 -51.16 -23.11 10.78
C PRO A 19 -51.03 -23.81 9.42
N ARG A 20 -51.20 -23.10 8.30
CA ARG A 20 -50.99 -23.63 6.94
C ARG A 20 -49.54 -24.06 6.69
N HIS A 21 -48.57 -23.49 7.42
CA HIS A 21 -47.15 -23.72 7.18
C HIS A 21 -46.61 -24.84 8.08
N VAL A 22 -46.27 -25.99 7.49
CA VAL A 22 -45.70 -27.15 8.20
C VAL A 22 -44.17 -27.06 8.11
N VAL A 23 -43.51 -26.87 9.25
CA VAL A 23 -42.07 -26.58 9.32
C VAL A 23 -41.30 -27.79 9.88
N THR A 24 -40.31 -28.24 9.10
CA THR A 24 -39.29 -29.20 9.51
C THR A 24 -37.96 -28.48 9.71
N ALA A 25 -37.45 -28.43 10.94
CA ALA A 25 -36.10 -27.94 11.21
C ALA A 25 -35.04 -28.99 10.85
N VAL A 26 -33.94 -28.53 10.25
CA VAL A 26 -32.77 -29.35 9.90
C VAL A 26 -31.51 -28.68 10.46
N LEU A 27 -30.97 -29.24 11.55
CA LEU A 27 -29.77 -28.74 12.24
C LEU A 27 -28.54 -29.55 11.82
N VAL A 28 -27.54 -28.92 11.22
CA VAL A 28 -26.27 -29.60 10.87
C VAL A 28 -25.16 -29.23 11.86
N SER A 29 -24.44 -30.24 12.36
CA SER A 29 -23.35 -30.04 13.32
C SER A 29 -22.02 -30.65 12.86
N HIS A 30 -20.92 -30.01 13.26
CA HIS A 30 -19.53 -30.42 13.00
C HIS A 30 -18.57 -29.72 13.98
N ASP A 31 -18.15 -30.38 15.06
CA ASP A 31 -17.29 -29.76 16.10
C ASP A 31 -17.86 -28.41 16.60
N GLY A 32 -19.05 -28.46 17.21
CA GLY A 32 -19.84 -27.30 17.61
C GLY A 32 -20.25 -27.21 19.07
N ALA A 33 -19.72 -28.06 19.96
CA ALA A 33 -20.18 -28.18 21.35
C ALA A 33 -20.12 -26.86 22.15
N ARG A 34 -19.29 -25.89 21.70
CA ARG A 34 -19.20 -24.53 22.25
C ARG A 34 -20.43 -23.66 22.00
N TRP A 35 -21.12 -23.84 20.87
CA TRP A 35 -22.21 -22.97 20.39
C TRP A 35 -23.56 -23.70 20.36
N LEU A 36 -23.52 -25.01 20.15
CA LEU A 36 -24.66 -25.90 20.00
C LEU A 36 -25.69 -25.84 21.15
N PRO A 37 -25.33 -25.67 22.44
CA PRO A 37 -26.33 -25.51 23.51
C PRO A 37 -27.23 -24.28 23.32
N ASP A 38 -26.66 -23.15 22.87
CA ASP A 38 -27.40 -21.92 22.56
C ASP A 38 -28.26 -22.09 21.28
N ALA A 39 -27.74 -22.83 20.29
CA ALA A 39 -28.47 -23.15 19.06
C ALA A 39 -29.70 -24.05 19.32
N LEU A 40 -29.53 -25.11 20.11
CA LEU A 40 -30.59 -26.01 20.53
C LEU A 40 -31.62 -25.31 21.43
N ALA A 41 -31.17 -24.46 22.36
CA ALA A 41 -32.06 -23.65 23.19
C ALA A 41 -32.89 -22.66 22.35
N GLY A 42 -32.30 -22.03 21.33
CA GLY A 42 -33.04 -21.17 20.40
C GLY A 42 -34.08 -21.93 19.56
N LEU A 43 -33.72 -23.12 19.05
CA LEU A 43 -34.61 -23.99 18.27
C LEU A 43 -35.81 -24.50 19.10
N LEU A 44 -35.56 -24.98 20.32
CA LEU A 44 -36.62 -25.49 21.20
C LEU A 44 -37.42 -24.38 21.90
N GLY A 45 -36.84 -23.19 22.02
CA GLY A 45 -37.44 -22.01 22.65
C GLY A 45 -38.26 -21.11 21.71
N GLN A 46 -38.58 -21.56 20.49
CA GLN A 46 -39.40 -20.77 19.57
C GLN A 46 -40.84 -20.61 20.09
N GLU A 47 -41.34 -19.37 20.11
CA GLU A 47 -42.73 -19.05 20.46
C GLU A 47 -43.73 -19.72 19.51
N ARG A 48 -43.32 -19.86 18.24
CA ARG A 48 -43.97 -20.67 17.21
C ARG A 48 -43.16 -21.96 17.05
N PRO A 49 -43.54 -23.08 17.70
CA PRO A 49 -42.77 -24.33 17.62
C PRO A 49 -42.78 -24.95 16.20
N VAL A 50 -41.75 -25.73 15.90
CA VAL A 50 -41.65 -26.51 14.66
C VAL A 50 -42.47 -27.80 14.76
N GLN A 51 -43.02 -28.28 13.63
CA GLN A 51 -43.76 -29.54 13.59
C GLN A 51 -42.83 -30.76 13.64
N PHE A 52 -41.63 -30.64 13.08
CA PHE A 52 -40.57 -31.66 13.19
C PHE A 52 -39.19 -31.01 13.34
N ALA A 53 -38.26 -31.72 13.98
CA ALA A 53 -36.86 -31.34 14.03
C ALA A 53 -36.00 -32.59 13.82
N MET A 54 -35.04 -32.50 12.90
CA MET A 54 -34.02 -33.52 12.64
C MET A 54 -32.65 -32.85 12.65
N ALA A 55 -31.63 -33.60 13.05
CA ALA A 55 -30.25 -33.14 13.00
C ALA A 55 -29.34 -34.11 12.25
N ALA A 56 -28.25 -33.57 11.71
CA ALA A 56 -27.19 -34.32 11.06
C ALA A 56 -25.84 -33.93 11.66
N ASP A 57 -25.31 -34.80 12.53
CA ASP A 57 -23.91 -34.74 12.97
C ASP A 57 -23.01 -35.23 11.84
N THR A 58 -22.11 -34.39 11.37
CA THR A 58 -21.17 -34.72 10.31
C THR A 58 -19.83 -35.17 10.87
N GLY A 59 -19.86 -36.16 11.76
CA GLY A 59 -18.67 -36.83 12.30
C GLY A 59 -17.85 -35.92 13.22
N SER A 60 -18.51 -35.26 14.17
CA SER A 60 -17.86 -34.44 15.19
C SER A 60 -16.90 -35.26 16.05
N ALA A 61 -15.85 -34.61 16.54
CA ALA A 61 -14.85 -35.20 17.44
C ALA A 61 -14.89 -34.60 18.85
N ASP A 62 -15.80 -33.65 19.09
CA ASP A 62 -16.18 -33.13 20.40
C ASP A 62 -17.55 -33.67 20.85
N ASP A 63 -18.06 -33.15 21.96
CA ASP A 63 -19.33 -33.61 22.56
C ASP A 63 -20.59 -33.29 21.73
N SER A 64 -20.48 -32.67 20.54
CA SER A 64 -21.64 -32.27 19.72
C SER A 64 -22.57 -33.42 19.41
N ALA A 65 -22.01 -34.56 19.00
CA ALA A 65 -22.78 -35.75 18.66
C ALA A 65 -23.62 -36.26 19.85
N GLN A 66 -23.12 -36.13 21.07
CA GLN A 66 -23.88 -36.41 22.29
C GLN A 66 -24.92 -35.32 22.57
N LEU A 67 -24.52 -34.04 22.58
CA LEU A 67 -25.41 -32.91 22.90
C LEU A 67 -26.67 -32.86 22.02
N VAL A 68 -26.54 -33.13 20.72
CA VAL A 68 -27.71 -33.24 19.82
C VAL A 68 -28.58 -34.45 20.20
N THR A 69 -27.97 -35.61 20.43
CA THR A 69 -28.67 -36.88 20.71
C THR A 69 -29.43 -36.84 22.03
N ASP A 70 -28.82 -36.30 23.09
CA ASP A 70 -29.42 -36.12 24.42
C ASP A 70 -30.58 -35.11 24.38
N THR A 71 -30.62 -34.22 23.38
CA THR A 71 -31.62 -33.13 23.27
C THR A 71 -32.78 -33.46 22.33
N LEU A 72 -32.52 -34.09 21.17
CA LEU A 72 -33.53 -34.36 20.13
C LEU A 72 -34.01 -35.83 20.10
N GLY A 73 -33.28 -36.75 20.75
CA GLY A 73 -33.53 -38.18 20.67
C GLY A 73 -32.80 -38.85 19.51
N ALA A 74 -32.27 -40.06 19.75
CA ALA A 74 -31.46 -40.81 18.77
C ALA A 74 -32.22 -41.21 17.49
N ASP A 75 -33.55 -41.20 17.50
CA ASP A 75 -34.41 -41.38 16.31
C ASP A 75 -34.36 -40.17 15.35
N ARG A 76 -33.88 -39.01 15.82
CA ARG A 76 -33.88 -37.73 15.08
C ARG A 76 -32.48 -37.22 14.74
N VAL A 77 -31.44 -38.03 14.96
CA VAL A 77 -30.03 -37.66 14.70
C VAL A 77 -29.40 -38.61 13.70
N LEU A 78 -28.92 -38.06 12.59
CA LEU A 78 -28.12 -38.77 11.59
C LEU A 78 -26.63 -38.56 11.87
N HIS A 79 -25.90 -39.64 12.14
CA HIS A 79 -24.43 -39.61 12.19
C HIS A 79 -23.85 -39.91 10.80
N LEU A 80 -23.23 -38.89 10.20
CA LEU A 80 -22.67 -38.92 8.86
C LEU A 80 -21.14 -38.87 8.90
N ALA A 81 -20.48 -39.25 7.80
CA ALA A 81 -19.02 -39.28 7.76
C ALA A 81 -18.40 -37.87 7.87
N ARG A 82 -17.24 -37.74 8.53
CA ARG A 82 -16.58 -36.44 8.83
C ARG A 82 -16.27 -35.52 7.63
N ARG A 83 -16.32 -36.04 6.39
CA ARG A 83 -16.13 -35.25 5.16
C ARG A 83 -17.43 -34.86 4.45
N THR A 84 -18.59 -35.12 5.06
CA THR A 84 -19.90 -34.73 4.51
C THR A 84 -20.00 -33.21 4.50
N GLY A 85 -20.29 -32.61 3.35
CA GLY A 85 -20.51 -31.17 3.23
C GLY A 85 -21.90 -30.78 3.76
N PHE A 86 -22.07 -29.51 4.19
CA PHE A 86 -23.33 -29.01 4.77
C PHE A 86 -24.54 -29.36 3.90
N GLY A 87 -24.50 -28.99 2.62
CA GLY A 87 -25.59 -29.25 1.70
C GLY A 87 -25.89 -30.73 1.42
N GLN A 88 -24.94 -31.65 1.67
CA GLN A 88 -25.19 -33.09 1.63
C GLN A 88 -25.84 -33.58 2.92
N ALA A 89 -25.44 -33.05 4.08
CA ALA A 89 -26.07 -33.37 5.36
C ALA A 89 -27.56 -32.96 5.38
N VAL A 90 -27.88 -31.77 4.83
CA VAL A 90 -29.27 -31.33 4.61
C VAL A 90 -30.01 -32.26 3.63
N GLU A 91 -29.37 -32.74 2.57
CA GLU A 91 -30.00 -33.63 1.58
C GLU A 91 -30.39 -34.99 2.20
N GLU A 92 -29.52 -35.59 3.02
CA GLU A 92 -29.80 -36.85 3.72
C GLU A 92 -30.83 -36.67 4.86
N ALA A 93 -30.79 -35.54 5.59
CA ALA A 93 -31.79 -35.19 6.58
C ALA A 93 -33.18 -34.97 5.97
N ASN A 94 -33.29 -34.20 4.88
CA ASN A 94 -34.56 -34.00 4.17
C ASN A 94 -35.12 -35.33 3.59
N ARG A 95 -34.25 -36.26 3.19
CA ARG A 95 -34.69 -37.59 2.71
C ARG A 95 -35.18 -38.50 3.83
N THR A 96 -34.80 -38.26 5.07
CA THR A 96 -35.14 -39.10 6.23
C THR A 96 -36.26 -38.50 7.09
N ALA A 97 -36.40 -37.17 7.14
CA ALA A 97 -37.47 -36.50 7.86
C ALA A 97 -38.84 -36.75 7.19
N PRO A 98 -39.90 -37.05 7.97
CA PRO A 98 -41.24 -37.30 7.42
C PRO A 98 -41.81 -36.07 6.70
N VAL A 99 -42.75 -36.30 5.78
CA VAL A 99 -43.61 -35.25 5.21
C VAL A 99 -44.90 -35.28 6.00
N LEU A 100 -45.04 -34.41 7.01
CA LEU A 100 -46.16 -34.48 7.94
C LEU A 100 -47.48 -34.07 7.27
N THR A 101 -48.44 -34.98 7.32
CA THR A 101 -49.74 -34.91 6.65
C THR A 101 -50.86 -34.35 7.54
N PRO A 102 -52.01 -33.94 6.97
CA PRO A 102 -53.20 -33.60 7.77
C PRO A 102 -53.76 -34.73 8.64
N ASP A 103 -53.37 -35.99 8.41
CA ASP A 103 -53.72 -37.12 9.30
C ASP A 103 -52.86 -37.13 10.58
N GLU A 104 -51.62 -36.64 10.50
CA GLU A 104 -50.67 -36.53 11.62
C GLU A 104 -50.76 -35.18 12.36
N LEU A 105 -51.41 -34.19 11.74
CA LEU A 105 -51.55 -32.82 12.25
C LEU A 105 -53.04 -32.43 12.33
N PRO A 106 -53.78 -32.87 13.37
CA PRO A 106 -55.24 -32.72 13.43
C PRO A 106 -55.76 -31.28 13.34
N TYR A 107 -54.98 -30.28 13.76
CA TYR A 107 -55.34 -28.86 13.68
C TYR A 107 -55.40 -28.32 12.24
N LEU A 108 -54.85 -29.04 11.25
CA LEU A 108 -55.02 -28.69 9.83
C LEU A 108 -56.43 -29.02 9.32
N LYS A 109 -57.11 -29.97 9.96
CA LYS A 109 -58.42 -30.44 9.55
C LYS A 109 -59.55 -29.70 10.25
N ARG A 110 -60.69 -29.68 9.57
CA ARG A 110 -62.00 -29.31 10.12
C ARG A 110 -62.24 -30.01 11.47
N PRO A 111 -62.49 -29.28 12.57
CA PRO A 111 -62.89 -29.89 13.84
C PRO A 111 -64.16 -30.73 13.69
N SER A 112 -64.29 -31.79 14.48
CA SER A 112 -65.53 -32.57 14.50
C SER A 112 -66.70 -31.70 14.97
N GLY A 113 -67.81 -31.71 14.23
CA GLY A 113 -69.03 -30.99 14.61
C GLY A 113 -69.63 -31.43 15.95
N TRP A 114 -69.21 -32.58 16.48
CA TRP A 114 -69.44 -33.00 17.86
C TRP A 114 -68.21 -32.69 18.73
N ASP A 115 -68.40 -31.97 19.82
CA ASP A 115 -67.38 -31.74 20.85
C ASP A 115 -67.51 -32.84 21.94
N PRO A 116 -66.51 -33.75 22.09
CA PRO A 116 -66.59 -34.83 23.06
C PRO A 116 -66.40 -34.38 24.52
N VAL A 117 -65.85 -33.17 24.75
CA VAL A 117 -65.57 -32.62 26.09
C VAL A 117 -66.79 -31.89 26.62
N THR A 118 -67.38 -30.98 25.85
CA THR A 118 -68.60 -30.25 26.25
C THR A 118 -69.88 -31.03 25.97
N ARG A 119 -69.83 -32.05 25.10
CA ARG A 119 -70.98 -32.86 24.64
C ARG A 119 -72.06 -32.04 23.93
N THR A 120 -71.64 -31.02 23.19
CA THR A 120 -72.50 -30.19 22.35
C THR A 120 -72.15 -30.39 20.88
N TRP A 121 -73.12 -30.14 20.00
CA TRP A 121 -72.83 -29.90 18.59
C TRP A 121 -72.33 -28.45 18.42
N ARG A 122 -71.38 -28.27 17.51
CA ARG A 122 -70.86 -26.97 17.05
C ARG A 122 -71.31 -26.80 15.61
N ASP A 123 -72.46 -26.15 15.40
CA ASP A 123 -73.03 -25.96 14.07
C ASP A 123 -72.09 -25.12 13.18
N ASP A 124 -71.38 -24.14 13.74
CA ASP A 124 -70.33 -23.34 13.10
C ASP A 124 -69.25 -24.18 12.40
N ALA A 125 -68.98 -25.40 12.88
CA ALA A 125 -68.00 -26.29 12.26
C ALA A 125 -68.50 -26.84 10.91
N TYR A 126 -69.82 -26.95 10.69
CA TYR A 126 -70.42 -27.52 9.49
C TYR A 126 -70.37 -26.63 8.24
N ASP A 127 -69.92 -25.38 8.37
CA ASP A 127 -69.68 -24.47 7.24
C ASP A 127 -68.19 -24.35 6.84
N LEU A 128 -67.25 -24.78 7.69
CA LEU A 128 -65.80 -24.74 7.39
C LEU A 128 -65.39 -25.76 6.31
N PRO A 129 -64.45 -25.46 5.39
CA PRO A 129 -63.91 -26.46 4.46
C PRO A 129 -63.09 -27.53 5.20
N GLU A 130 -62.82 -28.67 4.53
CA GLU A 130 -62.12 -29.82 5.14
C GLU A 130 -60.72 -29.48 5.68
N LEU A 131 -60.03 -28.54 5.02
CA LEU A 131 -58.83 -27.87 5.51
C LEU A 131 -59.15 -26.38 5.71
N PRO A 132 -59.53 -25.93 6.93
CA PRO A 132 -59.88 -24.53 7.23
C PRO A 132 -58.77 -23.51 6.92
N HIS A 133 -57.53 -23.98 6.82
CA HIS A 133 -56.33 -23.17 6.56
C HIS A 133 -55.75 -23.39 5.16
N GLY A 134 -56.48 -24.06 4.26
CA GLY A 134 -55.99 -24.42 2.92
C GLY A 134 -54.99 -25.58 2.91
N GLU A 135 -54.42 -25.87 1.74
CA GLU A 135 -53.44 -26.95 1.60
C GLU A 135 -52.12 -26.63 2.34
N PRO A 136 -51.55 -27.59 3.09
CA PRO A 136 -50.37 -27.35 3.92
C PRO A 136 -49.11 -27.16 3.08
N VAL A 137 -48.44 -26.02 3.28
CA VAL A 137 -47.15 -25.72 2.62
C VAL A 137 -46.02 -26.26 3.48
N GLN A 138 -45.21 -27.17 2.92
CA GLN A 138 -44.09 -27.81 3.60
C GLN A 138 -42.83 -26.95 3.49
N TRP A 139 -42.22 -26.61 4.62
CA TRP A 139 -41.02 -25.78 4.71
C TRP A 139 -39.88 -26.52 5.42
N LEU A 140 -38.65 -26.31 4.95
CA LEU A 140 -37.42 -26.68 5.63
C LEU A 140 -36.83 -25.42 6.29
N TRP A 141 -36.52 -25.49 7.58
CA TRP A 141 -35.79 -24.44 8.29
C TRP A 141 -34.38 -24.93 8.61
N LEU A 142 -33.39 -24.40 7.91
CA LEU A 142 -32.00 -24.84 7.97
C LEU A 142 -31.26 -24.09 9.09
N LEU A 143 -30.56 -24.83 9.94
CA LEU A 143 -29.79 -24.28 11.06
C LEU A 143 -28.38 -24.86 11.08
N HIS A 144 -27.42 -24.02 11.47
CA HIS A 144 -26.05 -24.41 11.81
C HIS A 144 -25.92 -24.59 13.32
N ASP A 145 -25.02 -25.45 13.77
CA ASP A 145 -24.67 -25.59 15.19
C ASP A 145 -24.03 -24.34 15.82
N ASP A 146 -23.55 -23.39 15.01
CA ASP A 146 -23.03 -22.09 15.41
C ASP A 146 -23.97 -20.92 15.08
N CYS A 147 -25.27 -21.17 14.94
CA CYS A 147 -26.32 -20.15 14.88
C CYS A 147 -27.44 -20.39 15.92
N ALA A 148 -27.86 -19.33 16.62
CA ALA A 148 -28.86 -19.36 17.67
C ALA A 148 -30.00 -18.38 17.36
N PRO A 149 -31.20 -18.86 16.97
CA PRO A 149 -32.34 -18.01 16.72
C PRO A 149 -32.91 -17.42 18.02
N GLU A 150 -33.38 -16.17 17.97
CA GLU A 150 -34.18 -15.58 19.05
C GLU A 150 -35.63 -16.13 19.01
N PRO A 151 -36.42 -16.05 20.11
CA PRO A 151 -37.65 -16.84 20.28
C PRO A 151 -38.75 -16.63 19.23
N ASP A 152 -38.86 -15.44 18.64
CA ASP A 152 -39.89 -15.12 17.65
C ASP A 152 -39.43 -15.35 16.20
N ALA A 153 -38.16 -15.74 15.97
CA ALA A 153 -37.55 -15.74 14.64
C ALA A 153 -38.33 -16.55 13.59
N LEU A 154 -38.83 -17.74 13.92
CA LEU A 154 -39.66 -18.52 13.01
C LEU A 154 -41.04 -17.90 12.79
N ALA A 155 -41.64 -17.27 13.79
CA ALA A 155 -42.90 -16.55 13.63
C ALA A 155 -42.75 -15.36 12.67
N GLN A 156 -41.64 -14.60 12.78
CA GLN A 156 -41.34 -13.48 11.88
C GLN A 156 -41.02 -13.94 10.45
N LEU A 157 -40.30 -15.06 10.27
CA LEU A 157 -40.05 -15.65 8.95
C LEU A 157 -41.37 -16.05 8.26
N LEU A 158 -42.29 -16.68 8.98
CA LEU A 158 -43.60 -17.09 8.46
C LEU A 158 -44.54 -15.89 8.24
N ARG A 159 -44.51 -14.87 9.12
CA ARG A 159 -45.26 -13.62 8.95
C ARG A 159 -44.90 -12.89 7.66
N VAL A 160 -43.64 -12.90 7.22
CA VAL A 160 -43.23 -12.33 5.93
C VAL A 160 -43.77 -13.14 4.74
N VAL A 161 -43.90 -14.46 4.85
CA VAL A 161 -44.54 -15.31 3.82
C VAL A 161 -46.03 -15.00 3.73
N GLU A 162 -46.75 -15.04 4.85
CA GLU A 162 -48.20 -14.82 4.88
C GLU A 162 -48.57 -13.40 4.40
N ASN A 163 -47.83 -12.37 4.82
CA ASN A 163 -48.05 -10.99 4.35
C ASN A 163 -47.92 -10.86 2.81
N GLU A 164 -46.95 -11.53 2.18
CA GLU A 164 -46.79 -11.50 0.72
C GLU A 164 -47.85 -12.35 0.00
N LEU A 165 -48.30 -13.44 0.62
CA LEU A 165 -49.42 -14.25 0.15
C LEU A 165 -50.76 -13.47 0.21
N GLU A 166 -51.03 -12.72 1.28
CA GLU A 166 -52.17 -11.80 1.40
C GLU A 166 -52.14 -10.71 0.31
N LEU A 167 -50.95 -10.25 -0.07
CA LEU A 167 -50.72 -9.35 -1.22
C LEU A 167 -50.83 -10.07 -2.59
N GLY A 168 -51.21 -11.35 -2.62
CA GLY A 168 -51.46 -12.14 -3.83
C GLY A 168 -50.22 -12.76 -4.47
N ARG A 169 -49.12 -12.95 -3.73
CA ARG A 169 -47.79 -13.32 -4.28
C ARG A 169 -47.25 -14.64 -3.70
N ASP A 170 -47.67 -15.77 -4.29
CA ASP A 170 -47.18 -17.13 -3.94
C ASP A 170 -45.82 -17.50 -4.59
N ASP A 171 -45.06 -16.51 -5.09
CA ASP A 171 -43.73 -16.71 -5.67
C ASP A 171 -42.59 -16.66 -4.63
N VAL A 172 -42.89 -16.26 -3.38
CA VAL A 172 -41.95 -16.31 -2.24
C VAL A 172 -41.67 -17.76 -1.87
N ALA A 173 -40.42 -18.19 -2.02
CA ALA A 173 -40.03 -19.58 -1.73
C ALA A 173 -38.79 -19.74 -0.86
N VAL A 174 -38.06 -18.66 -0.61
CA VAL A 174 -36.96 -18.61 0.37
C VAL A 174 -37.07 -17.32 1.18
N VAL A 175 -37.03 -17.43 2.50
CA VAL A 175 -36.92 -16.29 3.42
C VAL A 175 -35.78 -16.55 4.39
N GLY A 176 -35.03 -15.51 4.77
CA GLY A 176 -33.97 -15.64 5.76
C GLY A 176 -33.87 -14.46 6.74
N PRO A 177 -33.23 -14.66 7.90
CA PRO A 177 -33.19 -13.72 9.01
C PRO A 177 -32.16 -12.59 8.83
N LYS A 178 -32.26 -11.58 9.71
CA LYS A 178 -31.17 -10.66 10.07
C LYS A 178 -30.16 -11.39 10.97
N LEU A 179 -28.91 -11.50 10.51
CA LEU A 179 -27.83 -12.11 11.28
C LEU A 179 -27.06 -11.07 12.09
N ARG A 180 -26.93 -11.33 13.39
CA ARG A 180 -26.14 -10.52 14.34
C ARG A 180 -24.95 -11.29 14.92
N GLY A 181 -23.97 -10.55 15.43
CA GLY A 181 -22.79 -11.09 16.10
C GLY A 181 -23.13 -11.97 17.31
N TRP A 182 -22.36 -13.05 17.50
CA TRP A 182 -22.57 -13.98 18.62
C TRP A 182 -22.32 -13.33 19.99
N TYR A 183 -21.24 -12.54 20.10
CA TYR A 183 -20.82 -11.87 21.33
C TYR A 183 -21.38 -10.44 21.39
N ASP A 184 -21.06 -9.60 20.40
CA ASP A 184 -21.74 -8.31 20.22
C ASP A 184 -23.11 -8.54 19.55
N LYS A 185 -24.15 -8.66 20.40
CA LYS A 185 -25.56 -8.82 19.98
C LYS A 185 -26.13 -7.61 19.20
N ARG A 186 -25.39 -6.51 19.02
CA ARG A 186 -25.78 -5.37 18.16
C ARG A 186 -24.97 -5.27 16.88
N GLN A 187 -23.83 -5.96 16.75
CA GLN A 187 -23.10 -6.04 15.49
C GLN A 187 -23.97 -6.71 14.42
N LEU A 188 -24.15 -6.06 13.27
CA LEU A 188 -24.72 -6.67 12.08
C LEU A 188 -23.67 -7.52 11.36
N LEU A 189 -24.06 -8.71 10.94
CA LEU A 189 -23.29 -9.56 10.04
C LEU A 189 -23.89 -9.54 8.64
N GLU A 190 -25.19 -9.86 8.53
CA GLU A 190 -25.89 -10.06 7.25
C GLU A 190 -27.36 -9.62 7.35
N VAL A 191 -27.86 -8.96 6.31
CA VAL A 191 -29.30 -8.68 6.11
C VAL A 191 -29.62 -8.98 4.65
N GLY A 192 -29.46 -10.26 4.31
CA GLY A 192 -29.31 -10.75 2.93
C GLY A 192 -27.87 -10.65 2.40
N VAL A 193 -27.63 -11.37 1.30
CA VAL A 193 -26.31 -11.62 0.71
C VAL A 193 -26.38 -11.52 -0.81
N SER A 194 -25.35 -10.97 -1.41
CA SER A 194 -25.09 -10.98 -2.85
C SER A 194 -23.63 -11.35 -3.16
N ILE A 195 -23.29 -11.48 -4.44
CA ILE A 195 -21.94 -11.77 -4.92
C ILE A 195 -21.43 -10.66 -5.82
N ALA A 196 -20.30 -10.08 -5.45
CA ALA A 196 -19.64 -9.06 -6.26
C ALA A 196 -19.13 -9.63 -7.58
N ASN A 197 -18.96 -8.76 -8.57
CA ASN A 197 -18.36 -9.10 -9.87
C ASN A 197 -16.93 -9.74 -9.76
N SER A 198 -16.24 -9.56 -8.63
CA SER A 198 -14.94 -10.17 -8.30
C SER A 198 -15.03 -11.49 -7.50
N GLY A 199 -16.23 -12.02 -7.27
CA GLY A 199 -16.50 -13.20 -6.45
C GLY A 199 -16.62 -12.92 -4.93
N ARG A 200 -16.22 -11.74 -4.44
CA ARG A 200 -16.32 -11.39 -3.02
C ARG A 200 -17.79 -11.45 -2.55
N ARG A 201 -18.05 -12.06 -1.38
CA ARG A 201 -19.36 -12.02 -0.70
C ARG A 201 -19.71 -10.57 -0.37
N TRP A 202 -20.95 -10.16 -0.60
CA TRP A 202 -21.40 -8.78 -0.45
C TRP A 202 -22.69 -8.73 0.36
N THR A 203 -22.59 -8.30 1.62
CA THR A 203 -23.74 -8.11 2.53
C THR A 203 -24.35 -6.70 2.44
N GLY A 204 -23.61 -5.73 1.90
CA GLY A 204 -24.01 -4.32 1.87
C GLY A 204 -23.77 -3.56 3.19
N ILE A 205 -23.14 -4.21 4.17
CA ILE A 205 -22.97 -3.76 5.56
C ILE A 205 -21.50 -3.34 5.79
N ASP A 206 -21.28 -2.25 6.52
CA ASP A 206 -19.95 -1.74 6.89
C ASP A 206 -19.28 -2.61 7.98
N ARG A 207 -17.94 -2.55 8.10
CA ARG A 207 -17.21 -3.37 9.10
C ARG A 207 -17.61 -2.95 10.53
N ARG A 208 -18.11 -3.92 11.32
CA ARG A 208 -18.65 -3.72 12.68
C ARG A 208 -19.82 -2.71 12.74
N GLU A 209 -20.60 -2.61 11.66
CA GLU A 209 -21.84 -1.81 11.65
C GLU A 209 -22.78 -2.26 12.78
N GLN A 210 -23.36 -1.29 13.49
CA GLN A 210 -24.23 -1.53 14.65
C GLN A 210 -25.69 -1.40 14.24
N ASP A 211 -26.51 -2.35 14.68
CA ASP A 211 -27.95 -2.38 14.43
C ASP A 211 -28.65 -1.25 15.21
N GLN A 212 -29.24 -0.34 14.45
CA GLN A 212 -30.03 0.81 14.87
C GLN A 212 -31.36 0.84 14.10
N GLY A 213 -31.78 -0.27 13.50
CA GLY A 213 -32.98 -0.40 12.66
C GLY A 213 -32.79 0.01 11.20
N GLN A 214 -31.57 0.35 10.76
CA GLN A 214 -31.28 0.91 9.44
C GLN A 214 -31.38 -0.07 8.25
N HIS A 215 -31.68 -1.34 8.50
CA HIS A 215 -31.98 -2.34 7.45
C HIS A 215 -33.32 -3.04 7.69
N ASP A 216 -34.22 -2.46 8.50
CA ASP A 216 -35.42 -3.15 9.00
C ASP A 216 -36.60 -3.04 8.02
N HIS A 217 -36.31 -3.40 6.78
CA HIS A 217 -37.24 -3.39 5.65
C HIS A 217 -37.19 -4.75 4.93
N VAL A 218 -38.35 -5.40 4.78
CA VAL A 218 -38.49 -6.61 3.97
C VAL A 218 -38.12 -6.26 2.52
N ARG A 219 -37.09 -6.92 1.98
CA ARG A 219 -36.58 -6.67 0.63
C ARG A 219 -36.22 -7.96 -0.09
N THR A 220 -36.32 -7.93 -1.43
CA THR A 220 -35.82 -9.03 -2.28
C THR A 220 -34.31 -8.97 -2.35
N VAL A 221 -33.64 -10.11 -2.22
CA VAL A 221 -32.18 -10.24 -2.19
C VAL A 221 -31.72 -11.36 -3.12
N LEU A 222 -30.44 -11.40 -3.50
CA LEU A 222 -29.91 -12.50 -4.32
C LEU A 222 -29.89 -13.81 -3.53
N SER A 223 -29.56 -13.74 -2.24
CA SER A 223 -29.41 -14.87 -1.33
C SER A 223 -29.66 -14.45 0.11
N VAL A 224 -29.98 -15.43 0.94
CA VAL A 224 -29.84 -15.37 2.41
C VAL A 224 -28.81 -16.42 2.84
N SER A 225 -28.27 -16.31 4.06
CA SER A 225 -27.39 -17.34 4.62
C SER A 225 -28.17 -18.63 4.89
N THR A 226 -27.50 -19.78 4.84
CA THR A 226 -28.05 -21.07 5.28
C THR A 226 -28.23 -21.16 6.81
N ALA A 227 -27.60 -20.26 7.58
CA ALA A 227 -27.87 -20.10 9.01
C ALA A 227 -29.24 -19.43 9.22
N GLY A 228 -30.28 -20.23 9.43
CA GLY A 228 -31.67 -19.79 9.64
C GLY A 228 -32.52 -19.69 8.37
N MET A 229 -32.07 -20.23 7.23
CA MET A 229 -32.81 -20.20 5.95
C MET A 229 -34.12 -20.98 6.06
N LEU A 230 -35.24 -20.35 5.76
CA LEU A 230 -36.54 -21.00 5.56
C LEU A 230 -36.79 -21.15 4.04
N ILE A 231 -36.94 -22.38 3.54
CA ILE A 231 -37.14 -22.69 2.12
C ILE A 231 -38.28 -23.69 1.91
N ARG A 232 -39.11 -23.50 0.89
CA ARG A 232 -40.18 -24.46 0.56
C ARG A 232 -39.56 -25.81 0.17
N ARG A 233 -40.06 -26.91 0.75
CA ARG A 233 -39.54 -28.26 0.54
C ARG A 233 -39.69 -28.73 -0.90
N ASP A 234 -40.81 -28.39 -1.54
CA ASP A 234 -41.09 -28.67 -2.94
C ASP A 234 -40.05 -28.02 -3.88
N LEU A 235 -39.73 -26.74 -3.67
CA LEU A 235 -38.70 -26.04 -4.45
C LEU A 235 -37.30 -26.58 -4.17
N PHE A 236 -36.96 -26.90 -2.91
CA PHE A 236 -35.65 -27.48 -2.58
C PHE A 236 -35.41 -28.79 -3.35
N GLU A 237 -36.43 -29.64 -3.42
CA GLU A 237 -36.39 -30.91 -4.15
C GLU A 237 -36.41 -30.69 -5.68
N GLN A 238 -37.25 -29.77 -6.19
CA GLN A 238 -37.31 -29.38 -7.62
C GLN A 238 -35.98 -28.82 -8.15
N LEU A 239 -35.28 -28.00 -7.36
CA LEU A 239 -33.97 -27.45 -7.70
C LEU A 239 -32.83 -28.47 -7.56
N GLY A 240 -33.09 -29.66 -7.00
CA GLY A 240 -32.10 -30.70 -6.75
C GLY A 240 -31.14 -30.37 -5.59
N GLY A 241 -31.62 -29.64 -4.57
CA GLY A 241 -30.87 -29.29 -3.36
C GLY A 241 -29.62 -28.43 -3.61
N PHE A 242 -28.61 -28.59 -2.78
CA PHE A 242 -27.33 -27.88 -2.91
C PHE A 242 -26.41 -28.56 -3.96
N ASP A 243 -25.65 -27.77 -4.72
CA ASP A 243 -24.68 -28.33 -5.68
C ASP A 243 -23.51 -28.95 -4.91
N ARG A 244 -23.42 -30.29 -4.87
CA ARG A 244 -22.40 -31.07 -4.12
C ARG A 244 -20.92 -30.76 -4.49
N ARG A 245 -20.66 -29.81 -5.39
CA ARG A 245 -19.32 -29.24 -5.67
C ARG A 245 -18.97 -28.03 -4.79
N LEU A 246 -19.95 -27.50 -4.05
CA LEU A 246 -19.86 -26.44 -3.05
C LEU A 246 -20.12 -27.09 -1.67
N PRO A 247 -19.08 -27.47 -0.91
CA PRO A 247 -19.26 -28.35 0.26
C PRO A 247 -19.54 -27.62 1.59
N LEU A 248 -19.47 -26.28 1.61
CA LEU A 248 -19.64 -25.45 2.82
C LEU A 248 -19.83 -23.94 2.55
N MET A 249 -19.47 -23.44 1.37
CA MET A 249 -19.45 -22.00 1.08
C MET A 249 -19.92 -21.72 -0.35
N ARG A 250 -20.76 -20.69 -0.50
CA ARG A 250 -21.38 -20.22 -1.76
C ARG A 250 -22.42 -21.16 -2.36
N ASP A 251 -22.72 -22.23 -1.64
CA ASP A 251 -23.92 -23.07 -1.76
C ASP A 251 -25.19 -22.30 -1.39
N ASP A 252 -25.12 -21.39 -0.40
CA ASP A 252 -26.14 -20.37 -0.11
C ASP A 252 -26.52 -19.58 -1.39
N VAL A 253 -25.53 -18.90 -1.98
CA VAL A 253 -25.71 -18.04 -3.16
C VAL A 253 -26.07 -18.82 -4.41
N ASP A 254 -25.56 -20.05 -4.60
CA ASP A 254 -25.93 -20.87 -5.77
C ASP A 254 -27.37 -21.41 -5.70
N LEU A 255 -27.85 -21.80 -4.52
CA LEU A 255 -29.23 -22.26 -4.35
C LEU A 255 -30.23 -21.10 -4.53
N CYS A 256 -29.98 -19.96 -3.88
CA CYS A 256 -30.86 -18.81 -3.98
C CYS A 256 -30.86 -18.18 -5.39
N TRP A 257 -29.70 -18.12 -6.07
CA TRP A 257 -29.63 -17.69 -7.47
C TRP A 257 -30.36 -18.69 -8.40
N ARG A 258 -30.35 -20.00 -8.10
CA ARG A 258 -31.20 -20.96 -8.82
C ARG A 258 -32.70 -20.75 -8.58
N ALA A 259 -33.13 -20.42 -7.36
CA ALA A 259 -34.52 -20.07 -7.06
C ALA A 259 -34.98 -18.81 -7.83
N GLN A 260 -34.20 -17.73 -7.74
CA GLN A 260 -34.41 -16.50 -8.50
C GLN A 260 -34.45 -16.75 -10.02
N ALA A 261 -33.54 -17.57 -10.55
CA ALA A 261 -33.54 -17.94 -11.97
C ALA A 261 -34.71 -18.85 -12.40
N ALA A 262 -35.39 -19.51 -11.46
CA ALA A 262 -36.58 -20.33 -11.70
C ALA A 262 -37.90 -19.55 -11.62
N GLY A 263 -37.88 -18.29 -11.17
CA GLY A 263 -39.08 -17.46 -10.99
C GLY A 263 -39.54 -17.27 -9.54
N HIS A 264 -38.75 -17.67 -8.56
CA HIS A 264 -39.10 -17.54 -7.14
C HIS A 264 -38.30 -16.45 -6.43
N ARG A 265 -38.98 -15.60 -5.65
CA ARG A 265 -38.32 -14.56 -4.86
C ARG A 265 -37.69 -15.12 -3.60
N VAL A 266 -36.52 -14.55 -3.30
CA VAL A 266 -35.75 -14.74 -2.06
C VAL A 266 -35.83 -13.45 -1.27
N LEU A 267 -36.41 -13.49 -0.07
CA LEU A 267 -36.64 -12.32 0.79
C LEU A 267 -35.77 -12.37 2.05
N VAL A 268 -35.50 -11.20 2.63
CA VAL A 268 -35.03 -11.10 4.02
C VAL A 268 -36.19 -10.66 4.93
N ALA A 269 -36.37 -11.37 6.04
CA ALA A 269 -37.24 -10.97 7.15
C ALA A 269 -36.36 -10.31 8.22
N PRO A 270 -36.34 -8.97 8.34
CA PRO A 270 -35.42 -8.29 9.23
C PRO A 270 -35.77 -8.47 10.72
N GLU A 271 -37.06 -8.59 11.05
CA GLU A 271 -37.49 -8.85 12.44
C GLU A 271 -37.10 -10.24 12.92
N ALA A 272 -36.92 -11.22 12.01
CA ALA A 272 -36.38 -12.51 12.36
C ALA A 272 -34.88 -12.39 12.67
N VAL A 273 -34.51 -12.44 13.95
CA VAL A 273 -33.11 -12.29 14.39
C VAL A 273 -32.48 -13.65 14.73
N VAL A 274 -31.28 -13.88 14.20
CA VAL A 274 -30.44 -15.04 14.54
C VAL A 274 -29.02 -14.57 14.86
N ARG A 275 -28.44 -15.04 15.96
CA ARG A 275 -27.02 -14.82 16.30
C ARG A 275 -26.16 -15.87 15.61
N HIS A 276 -25.03 -15.49 15.02
CA HIS A 276 -24.14 -16.42 14.32
C HIS A 276 -22.67 -16.19 14.72
N ALA A 277 -21.92 -17.27 14.96
CA ALA A 277 -20.52 -17.20 15.38
C ALA A 277 -19.50 -17.21 14.22
N GLU A 278 -19.96 -17.49 12.99
CA GLU A 278 -19.15 -17.55 11.77
C GLU A 278 -17.92 -18.49 11.92
N ALA A 279 -18.09 -19.62 12.60
CA ALA A 279 -16.98 -20.44 13.10
C ALA A 279 -16.01 -20.88 11.99
N ALA A 280 -16.52 -21.28 10.82
CA ALA A 280 -15.71 -21.68 9.68
C ALA A 280 -15.11 -20.49 8.90
N SER A 281 -15.83 -19.38 8.71
CA SER A 281 -15.33 -18.22 7.94
C SER A 281 -14.31 -17.38 8.72
N ARG A 282 -14.41 -17.35 10.06
CA ARG A 282 -13.47 -16.66 10.96
C ARG A 282 -12.28 -17.52 11.42
N GLU A 283 -12.00 -18.63 10.74
CA GLU A 283 -10.89 -19.57 11.03
C GLU A 283 -10.94 -20.19 12.46
N ARG A 284 -12.10 -20.13 13.16
CA ARG A 284 -12.32 -20.71 14.50
C ARG A 284 -12.59 -22.22 14.48
N ARG A 285 -13.00 -22.77 13.32
CA ARG A 285 -13.24 -24.19 13.04
C ARG A 285 -12.52 -24.59 11.75
N ALA A 286 -11.95 -25.79 11.70
CA ALA A 286 -11.29 -26.32 10.50
C ALA A 286 -12.29 -26.77 9.43
N VAL A 287 -11.91 -26.72 8.15
CA VAL A 287 -12.78 -27.16 7.04
C VAL A 287 -12.31 -28.52 6.50
N ASP A 288 -12.94 -29.59 6.99
CA ASP A 288 -12.60 -30.99 6.65
C ASP A 288 -13.31 -31.55 5.41
N CYS A 289 -14.47 -31.01 5.04
CA CYS A 289 -15.25 -31.43 3.86
C CYS A 289 -14.61 -31.04 2.50
N ALA A 290 -13.60 -30.17 2.49
CA ALA A 290 -13.06 -29.54 1.28
C ALA A 290 -11.70 -30.09 0.80
N GLY A 291 -11.46 -31.41 0.94
CA GLY A 291 -10.29 -32.07 0.37
C GLY A 291 -9.96 -33.45 0.96
N ARG A 292 -8.68 -33.85 0.83
CA ARG A 292 -8.09 -34.98 1.58
C ARG A 292 -7.38 -34.50 2.87
N THR A 293 -7.07 -33.22 2.94
CA THR A 293 -6.50 -32.51 4.09
C THR A 293 -7.45 -31.38 4.51
N THR A 294 -7.27 -30.85 5.71
CA THR A 294 -7.88 -29.57 6.14
C THR A 294 -7.66 -28.50 5.07
N ALA A 295 -8.70 -27.69 4.85
CA ALA A 295 -8.67 -26.56 3.92
C ALA A 295 -8.70 -25.23 4.68
N SER A 296 -7.92 -24.25 4.20
CA SER A 296 -8.09 -22.87 4.62
C SER A 296 -9.43 -22.32 4.11
N PRO A 297 -10.26 -21.67 4.95
CA PRO A 297 -11.55 -21.12 4.54
C PRO A 297 -11.45 -20.19 3.34
N HIS A 298 -10.41 -19.35 3.28
CA HIS A 298 -10.19 -18.43 2.16
C HIS A 298 -10.04 -19.12 0.79
N LYS A 299 -9.35 -20.27 0.73
CA LYS A 299 -9.23 -21.10 -0.48
C LYS A 299 -10.59 -21.67 -0.91
N VAL A 300 -11.43 -22.06 0.05
CA VAL A 300 -12.76 -22.65 -0.18
C VAL A 300 -13.75 -21.59 -0.66
N ASP A 301 -13.82 -20.43 0.01
CA ASP A 301 -14.62 -19.28 -0.44
C ASP A 301 -14.25 -18.86 -1.87
N LYS A 302 -12.94 -18.74 -2.14
CA LYS A 302 -12.43 -18.39 -3.47
C LYS A 302 -12.83 -19.40 -4.54
N ALA A 303 -12.69 -20.70 -4.27
CA ALA A 303 -13.08 -21.75 -5.20
C ALA A 303 -14.60 -21.75 -5.46
N GLY A 304 -15.40 -21.65 -4.40
CA GLY A 304 -16.86 -21.57 -4.49
C GLY A 304 -17.32 -20.34 -5.28
N ALA A 305 -16.78 -19.16 -4.98
CA ALA A 305 -17.08 -17.93 -5.69
C ALA A 305 -16.74 -17.98 -7.19
N VAL A 306 -15.61 -18.60 -7.56
CA VAL A 306 -15.22 -18.80 -8.97
C VAL A 306 -16.17 -19.79 -9.64
N TYR A 307 -16.52 -20.90 -8.99
CA TYR A 307 -17.46 -21.90 -9.51
C TYR A 307 -18.87 -21.31 -9.72
N THR A 308 -19.47 -20.70 -8.70
CA THR A 308 -20.83 -20.13 -8.74
C THR A 308 -20.95 -19.04 -9.83
N LEU A 309 -19.92 -18.19 -10.02
CA LEU A 309 -19.91 -17.22 -11.12
C LEU A 309 -19.79 -17.89 -12.50
N LEU A 310 -18.88 -18.86 -12.68
CA LEU A 310 -18.65 -19.50 -13.98
C LEU A 310 -19.77 -20.48 -14.39
N VAL A 311 -20.53 -21.01 -13.44
CA VAL A 311 -21.71 -21.85 -13.72
C VAL A 311 -22.93 -21.00 -14.08
N ASN A 312 -23.24 -19.93 -13.32
CA ASN A 312 -24.47 -19.17 -13.51
C ASN A 312 -24.35 -18.01 -14.54
N THR A 313 -23.17 -17.74 -15.12
CA THR A 313 -22.97 -16.75 -16.19
C THR A 313 -23.49 -17.23 -17.57
N ARG A 314 -24.16 -16.37 -18.37
CA ARG A 314 -24.52 -16.66 -19.78
C ARG A 314 -23.28 -16.91 -20.64
N THR A 315 -23.28 -17.94 -21.50
CA THR A 315 -22.07 -18.44 -22.21
C THR A 315 -21.29 -17.35 -22.97
N ALA A 316 -21.98 -16.41 -23.63
CA ALA A 316 -21.34 -15.29 -24.33
C ALA A 316 -20.52 -14.34 -23.42
N GLY A 317 -20.89 -14.23 -22.14
CA GLY A 317 -20.16 -13.42 -21.15
C GLY A 317 -19.03 -14.17 -20.44
N LEU A 318 -18.88 -15.48 -20.66
CA LEU A 318 -17.95 -16.33 -19.92
C LEU A 318 -16.46 -15.96 -20.17
N PRO A 319 -16.00 -15.63 -21.40
CA PRO A 319 -14.62 -15.19 -21.62
C PRO A 319 -14.27 -13.92 -20.82
N TRP A 320 -15.18 -12.94 -20.79
CA TRP A 320 -15.00 -11.70 -20.03
C TRP A 320 -14.95 -11.94 -18.52
N VAL A 321 -15.85 -12.78 -17.98
CA VAL A 321 -15.84 -13.16 -16.56
C VAL A 321 -14.56 -13.94 -16.21
N LEU A 322 -14.07 -14.80 -17.09
CA LEU A 322 -12.82 -15.54 -16.89
C LEU A 322 -11.61 -14.59 -16.82
N VAL A 323 -11.44 -13.69 -17.80
CA VAL A 323 -10.36 -12.68 -17.80
C VAL A 323 -10.43 -11.80 -16.55
N ARG A 324 -11.63 -11.32 -16.20
CA ARG A 324 -11.87 -10.51 -15.00
C ARG A 324 -11.53 -11.25 -13.70
N LEU A 325 -11.84 -12.54 -13.61
CA LEU A 325 -11.50 -13.36 -12.45
C LEU A 325 -9.99 -13.59 -12.37
N ILE A 326 -9.31 -13.90 -13.47
CA ILE A 326 -7.84 -14.06 -13.50
C ILE A 326 -7.15 -12.76 -13.06
N LEU A 327 -7.45 -11.63 -13.72
CA LEU A 327 -6.85 -10.34 -13.42
C LEU A 327 -7.15 -9.87 -11.99
N GLY A 328 -8.40 -10.03 -11.54
CA GLY A 328 -8.80 -9.71 -10.17
C GLY A 328 -8.13 -10.58 -9.11
N THR A 329 -7.80 -11.83 -9.44
CA THR A 329 -7.01 -12.73 -8.58
C THR A 329 -5.56 -12.25 -8.50
N LEU A 330 -4.91 -11.97 -9.64
CA LEU A 330 -3.53 -11.48 -9.70
C LEU A 330 -3.34 -10.18 -8.89
N VAL A 331 -4.24 -9.21 -9.08
CA VAL A 331 -4.23 -7.94 -8.32
C VAL A 331 -4.42 -8.19 -6.81
N ARG A 332 -5.27 -9.13 -6.41
CA ARG A 332 -5.47 -9.45 -4.98
C ARG A 332 -4.31 -10.24 -4.38
N THR A 333 -3.69 -11.16 -5.12
CA THR A 333 -2.43 -11.83 -4.73
C THR A 333 -1.33 -10.80 -4.48
N LEU A 334 -1.14 -9.84 -5.39
CA LEU A 334 -0.22 -8.71 -5.21
C LEU A 334 -0.57 -7.91 -3.95
N ALA A 335 -1.84 -7.56 -3.73
CA ALA A 335 -2.28 -6.85 -2.53
C ALA A 335 -2.06 -7.65 -1.22
N TYR A 336 -2.19 -8.98 -1.25
CA TYR A 336 -1.88 -9.84 -0.10
C TYR A 336 -0.38 -9.98 0.17
N LEU A 337 0.46 -10.03 -0.88
CA LEU A 337 1.92 -10.01 -0.74
C LEU A 337 2.42 -8.67 -0.17
N VAL A 338 1.95 -7.56 -0.74
CA VAL A 338 2.20 -6.20 -0.23
C VAL A 338 1.71 -6.04 1.22
N GLY A 339 0.53 -6.59 1.52
CA GLY A 339 -0.05 -6.62 2.86
C GLY A 339 0.64 -7.59 3.84
N LYS A 340 1.67 -8.32 3.42
CA LYS A 340 2.44 -9.31 4.22
C LYS A 340 1.64 -10.53 4.69
N VAL A 341 0.66 -10.97 3.89
CA VAL A 341 -0.17 -12.16 4.15
C VAL A 341 0.01 -13.22 3.04
N PRO A 342 1.21 -13.81 2.87
CA PRO A 342 1.52 -14.70 1.74
C PRO A 342 0.65 -15.97 1.71
N GLY A 343 0.16 -16.46 2.84
CA GLY A 343 -0.79 -17.58 2.89
C GLY A 343 -2.09 -17.28 2.13
N GLN A 344 -2.68 -16.10 2.35
CA GLN A 344 -3.88 -15.68 1.62
C GLN A 344 -3.57 -15.42 0.13
N ALA A 345 -2.40 -14.90 -0.21
CA ALA A 345 -1.96 -14.75 -1.61
C ALA A 345 -1.90 -16.10 -2.36
N VAL A 346 -1.36 -17.13 -1.70
CA VAL A 346 -1.26 -18.50 -2.23
C VAL A 346 -2.64 -19.18 -2.30
N ASP A 347 -3.52 -18.94 -1.33
CA ASP A 347 -4.85 -19.55 -1.29
C ASP A 347 -5.84 -18.90 -2.28
N GLU A 348 -5.73 -17.60 -2.53
CA GLU A 348 -6.44 -16.87 -3.59
C GLU A 348 -6.07 -17.43 -4.99
N ILE A 349 -4.80 -17.80 -5.21
CA ILE A 349 -4.35 -18.53 -6.42
C ILE A 349 -4.89 -19.98 -6.42
N ARG A 350 -4.73 -20.73 -5.33
CA ARG A 350 -5.13 -22.15 -5.26
C ARG A 350 -6.64 -22.33 -5.44
N GLY A 351 -7.46 -21.42 -4.93
CA GLY A 351 -8.92 -21.43 -5.13
C GLY A 351 -9.31 -21.18 -6.60
N LEU A 352 -8.62 -20.25 -7.28
CA LEU A 352 -8.81 -20.03 -8.72
C LEU A 352 -8.38 -21.28 -9.53
N LEU A 353 -7.12 -21.70 -9.39
CA LEU A 353 -6.55 -22.80 -10.18
C LEU A 353 -7.24 -24.14 -9.90
N GLY A 354 -7.58 -24.43 -8.64
CA GLY A 354 -8.32 -25.65 -8.26
C GLY A 354 -9.72 -25.75 -8.89
N THR A 355 -10.26 -24.63 -9.40
CA THR A 355 -11.52 -24.57 -10.14
C THR A 355 -11.29 -24.54 -11.65
N LEU A 356 -10.35 -23.72 -12.15
CA LEU A 356 -10.06 -23.58 -13.59
C LEU A 356 -9.37 -24.81 -14.21
N LEU A 357 -8.52 -25.52 -13.47
CA LEU A 357 -7.88 -26.77 -13.90
C LEU A 357 -8.84 -27.98 -13.91
N ARG A 358 -10.14 -27.75 -13.67
CA ARG A 358 -11.21 -28.75 -13.67
C ARG A 358 -12.43 -28.29 -14.49
N PRO A 359 -12.25 -27.96 -15.79
CA PRO A 359 -13.31 -27.43 -16.63
C PRO A 359 -14.51 -28.39 -16.77
N GLU A 360 -14.30 -29.69 -16.63
CA GLU A 360 -15.36 -30.70 -16.63
C GLU A 360 -16.38 -30.48 -15.50
N ARG A 361 -15.95 -29.96 -14.35
CA ARG A 361 -16.86 -29.59 -13.25
C ARG A 361 -17.73 -28.40 -13.60
N ILE A 362 -17.16 -27.39 -14.25
CA ILE A 362 -17.87 -26.19 -14.69
C ILE A 362 -18.87 -26.57 -15.78
N ILE A 363 -18.45 -27.33 -16.80
CA ILE A 363 -19.31 -27.80 -17.89
C ILE A 363 -20.47 -28.65 -17.35
N ALA A 364 -20.20 -29.61 -16.45
CA ALA A 364 -21.23 -30.45 -15.84
C ALA A 364 -22.08 -29.74 -14.76
N GLY A 365 -21.66 -28.56 -14.29
CA GLY A 365 -22.49 -27.65 -13.50
C GLY A 365 -23.46 -26.90 -14.42
N ARG A 366 -22.91 -26.30 -15.49
CA ARG A 366 -23.67 -25.57 -16.53
C ARG A 366 -24.72 -26.43 -17.22
N SER A 367 -24.40 -27.68 -17.56
CA SER A 367 -25.36 -28.60 -18.19
C SER A 367 -26.52 -29.01 -17.28
N LYS A 368 -26.39 -28.81 -15.96
CA LYS A 368 -27.48 -28.98 -14.97
C LYS A 368 -28.25 -27.68 -14.70
N ARG A 369 -27.81 -26.53 -15.19
CA ARG A 369 -28.60 -25.29 -15.12
C ARG A 369 -29.53 -25.25 -16.34
N GLY A 370 -30.83 -25.19 -16.09
CA GLY A 370 -31.83 -25.04 -17.15
C GLY A 370 -31.75 -23.69 -17.86
N LYS A 371 -32.66 -23.44 -18.80
CA LYS A 371 -32.93 -22.07 -19.24
C LYS A 371 -33.53 -21.31 -18.04
N PRO A 372 -33.04 -20.11 -17.69
CA PRO A 372 -33.68 -19.31 -16.66
C PRO A 372 -35.06 -18.85 -17.15
N VAL A 373 -36.01 -18.77 -16.23
CA VAL A 373 -37.36 -18.21 -16.44
C VAL A 373 -37.31 -16.69 -16.40
N VAL A 374 -36.58 -16.15 -15.42
CA VAL A 374 -36.38 -14.71 -15.19
C VAL A 374 -35.24 -14.17 -16.06
N ASP A 375 -35.41 -13.00 -16.68
CA ASP A 375 -34.35 -12.41 -17.50
C ASP A 375 -33.27 -11.72 -16.63
N LYS A 376 -32.06 -11.59 -17.19
CA LYS A 376 -30.88 -11.11 -16.47
C LYS A 376 -31.03 -9.66 -15.99
N GLU A 377 -31.86 -8.87 -16.67
CA GLU A 377 -31.98 -7.42 -16.41
C GLU A 377 -32.81 -7.15 -15.15
N GLU A 378 -33.81 -7.99 -14.86
CA GLU A 378 -34.53 -8.00 -13.57
C GLU A 378 -33.58 -8.40 -12.43
N LEU A 379 -32.87 -9.52 -12.60
CA LEU A 379 -31.88 -9.99 -11.61
C LEU A 379 -30.72 -8.99 -11.39
N ARG A 380 -30.48 -8.04 -12.30
CA ARG A 380 -29.37 -7.08 -12.21
C ARG A 380 -29.42 -6.24 -10.94
N GLN A 381 -30.61 -5.92 -10.45
CA GLN A 381 -30.81 -5.12 -9.24
C GLN A 381 -30.30 -5.84 -7.97
N LEU A 382 -30.25 -7.17 -7.98
CA LEU A 382 -29.79 -8.00 -6.86
C LEU A 382 -28.25 -8.09 -6.75
N PHE A 383 -27.50 -7.47 -7.67
CA PHE A 383 -26.03 -7.46 -7.68
C PHE A 383 -25.46 -6.05 -7.38
N PRO A 384 -24.36 -5.94 -6.62
CA PRO A 384 -23.75 -4.65 -6.32
C PRO A 384 -23.24 -3.95 -7.60
N PRO A 385 -23.42 -2.61 -7.71
CA PRO A 385 -23.12 -1.87 -8.93
C PRO A 385 -21.64 -1.95 -9.33
N SER A 386 -21.39 -1.87 -10.63
CA SER A 386 -20.07 -2.00 -11.25
C SER A 386 -19.13 -0.87 -10.86
N GLY A 387 -18.43 -1.06 -9.74
CA GLY A 387 -17.52 -0.08 -9.15
C GLY A 387 -17.52 -0.12 -7.62
N ALA A 388 -18.61 -0.52 -6.98
CA ALA A 388 -18.74 -0.54 -5.52
C ALA A 388 -17.64 -1.37 -4.83
N THR A 389 -17.30 -2.53 -5.37
CA THR A 389 -16.22 -3.38 -4.84
C THR A 389 -14.82 -2.80 -5.05
N VAL A 390 -14.62 -1.99 -6.10
CA VAL A 390 -13.36 -1.26 -6.32
C VAL A 390 -13.27 -0.11 -5.32
N ARG A 391 -14.35 0.68 -5.17
CA ARG A 391 -14.44 1.77 -4.18
C ARG A 391 -14.16 1.27 -2.77
N ALA A 392 -14.86 0.23 -2.30
CA ALA A 392 -14.64 -0.35 -0.98
C ALA A 392 -13.22 -0.92 -0.78
N THR A 393 -12.57 -1.42 -1.84
CA THR A 393 -11.17 -1.87 -1.77
C THR A 393 -10.20 -0.67 -1.68
N VAL A 394 -10.45 0.40 -2.44
CA VAL A 394 -9.68 1.65 -2.37
C VAL A 394 -9.88 2.37 -1.04
N GLU A 395 -11.10 2.38 -0.50
CA GLU A 395 -11.43 2.95 0.81
C GLU A 395 -10.77 2.14 1.94
N GLN A 396 -10.77 0.81 1.86
CA GLN A 396 -10.03 -0.05 2.79
C GLN A 396 -8.51 0.21 2.72
N VAL A 397 -7.91 0.20 1.53
CA VAL A 397 -6.47 0.48 1.35
C VAL A 397 -6.12 1.90 1.80
N ALA A 398 -6.98 2.89 1.54
CA ALA A 398 -6.77 4.25 2.02
C ALA A 398 -6.87 4.36 3.56
N GLY A 399 -7.72 3.54 4.20
CA GLY A 399 -7.73 3.34 5.64
C GLY A 399 -6.41 2.77 6.15
N ASP A 400 -5.97 1.64 5.59
CA ASP A 400 -4.73 0.95 5.99
C ASP A 400 -3.46 1.80 5.78
N PHE A 401 -3.45 2.70 4.79
CA PHE A 401 -2.27 3.52 4.42
C PHE A 401 -2.28 4.95 5.00
N PHE A 402 -3.44 5.59 5.13
CA PHE A 402 -3.56 7.00 5.56
C PHE A 402 -4.36 7.18 6.87
N GLY A 403 -4.99 6.12 7.37
CA GLY A 403 -5.78 6.11 8.59
C GLY A 403 -4.95 6.11 9.86
N GLY A 404 -5.45 6.86 10.85
CA GLY A 404 -5.29 6.53 12.26
C GLY A 404 -6.68 6.23 12.83
N SER A 405 -6.75 5.59 13.99
CA SER A 405 -7.98 5.03 14.60
C SER A 405 -9.17 5.99 14.77
N GLU A 406 -8.99 7.31 14.67
CA GLU A 406 -10.10 8.29 14.61
C GLU A 406 -11.02 8.09 13.38
N ALA A 407 -10.57 7.43 12.31
CA ALA A 407 -11.29 7.42 11.03
C ALA A 407 -12.49 6.46 10.99
N GLU A 408 -12.43 5.32 11.69
CA GLU A 408 -13.46 4.27 11.62
C GLU A 408 -14.80 4.75 12.23
N ALA A 409 -14.74 5.55 13.31
CA ALA A 409 -15.92 6.12 13.98
C ALA A 409 -16.73 7.14 13.14
N THR A 410 -16.28 7.51 11.93
CA THR A 410 -17.05 8.35 10.98
C THR A 410 -17.30 7.69 9.62
N ALA A 411 -17.08 6.38 9.52
CA ALA A 411 -17.51 5.55 8.40
C ALA A 411 -18.88 4.90 8.65
N ALA A 412 -19.13 4.43 9.89
CA ALA A 412 -20.26 3.61 10.33
C ALA A 412 -21.66 4.28 10.26
N GLY A 413 -22.11 4.61 9.05
CA GLY A 413 -23.38 5.29 8.80
C GLY A 413 -23.47 5.90 7.40
N ARG A 414 -22.96 5.21 6.36
CA ARG A 414 -22.92 5.76 5.00
C ARG A 414 -23.40 4.85 3.87
N HIS A 415 -23.78 3.60 4.14
CA HIS A 415 -24.26 2.67 3.10
C HIS A 415 -25.72 2.21 3.25
N GLY A 416 -26.48 2.80 4.18
CA GLY A 416 -27.95 2.82 4.15
C GLY A 416 -28.51 3.74 3.05
N GLY A 417 -28.20 3.44 1.79
CA GLY A 417 -28.52 4.26 0.62
C GLY A 417 -28.08 3.57 -0.67
N GLY A 418 -28.88 2.61 -1.12
CA GLY A 418 -28.55 1.75 -2.27
C GLY A 418 -29.64 0.71 -2.54
N ILE A 419 -30.62 1.11 -3.35
CA ILE A 419 -31.94 0.49 -3.64
C ILE A 419 -33.05 1.18 -2.82
N GLU A 420 -33.33 2.42 -3.21
CA GLU A 420 -34.66 3.02 -3.05
C GLU A 420 -35.39 2.74 -4.37
N SER A 421 -36.42 1.90 -4.34
CA SER A 421 -37.10 1.41 -5.55
C SER A 421 -38.61 1.31 -5.35
N GLY A 422 -39.22 2.46 -5.01
CA GLY A 422 -40.65 2.65 -5.24
C GLY A 422 -40.92 2.77 -6.75
N PRO A 423 -42.07 2.29 -7.27
CA PRO A 423 -42.40 2.40 -8.68
C PRO A 423 -42.86 3.83 -9.01
N GLY A 424 -41.91 4.68 -9.41
CA GLY A 424 -42.12 6.06 -9.85
C GLY A 424 -41.08 6.48 -10.90
N GLY A 425 -41.39 7.52 -11.69
CA GLY A 425 -40.49 8.06 -12.70
C GLY A 425 -39.54 9.14 -12.16
N ASP A 426 -38.70 9.66 -13.07
CA ASP A 426 -37.89 10.87 -12.94
C ASP A 426 -36.78 10.88 -11.87
N ASP A 427 -35.80 9.99 -12.05
CA ASP A 427 -34.56 9.94 -11.26
C ASP A 427 -33.30 10.19 -12.11
N ALA A 428 -33.34 11.26 -12.92
CA ALA A 428 -32.19 11.74 -13.69
C ALA A 428 -31.34 12.77 -12.91
N ASP A 429 -31.97 13.58 -12.07
CA ASP A 429 -31.37 14.79 -11.48
C ASP A 429 -30.47 14.51 -10.26
N PHE A 430 -30.60 13.35 -9.61
CA PHE A 430 -29.84 13.03 -8.39
C PHE A 430 -28.33 12.86 -8.59
N LEU A 431 -27.87 12.64 -9.83
CA LEU A 431 -26.45 12.45 -10.16
C LEU A 431 -25.61 13.73 -10.13
N GLU A 432 -26.19 14.91 -10.32
CA GLU A 432 -25.45 16.17 -10.30
C GLU A 432 -25.25 16.72 -8.87
N ILE A 433 -26.25 16.54 -8.00
CA ILE A 433 -26.25 17.05 -6.63
C ILE A 433 -25.11 16.44 -5.79
N GLU A 434 -24.81 15.15 -6.00
CA GLU A 434 -23.68 14.47 -5.37
C GLU A 434 -22.33 15.15 -5.65
N GLN A 435 -22.11 15.65 -6.87
CA GLN A 435 -20.80 16.22 -7.26
C GLN A 435 -20.51 17.53 -6.51
N PHE A 436 -21.50 18.42 -6.42
CA PHE A 436 -21.39 19.64 -5.63
C PHE A 436 -21.26 19.36 -4.13
N ALA A 437 -21.97 18.36 -3.61
CA ALA A 437 -21.83 17.94 -2.21
C ALA A 437 -20.42 17.39 -1.90
N ARG A 438 -19.83 16.62 -2.84
CA ARG A 438 -18.44 16.10 -2.74
C ARG A 438 -17.41 17.23 -2.77
N LEU A 439 -17.53 18.19 -3.70
CA LEU A 439 -16.61 19.33 -3.78
C LEU A 439 -16.67 20.20 -2.50
N LYS A 440 -17.88 20.51 -2.02
CA LYS A 440 -18.13 21.26 -0.76
C LYS A 440 -17.64 20.51 0.48
N ARG A 441 -17.50 19.17 0.42
CA ARG A 441 -16.92 18.32 1.47
C ARG A 441 -15.39 18.25 1.40
N ILE A 442 -14.80 18.30 0.22
CA ILE A 442 -13.33 18.43 0.02
C ILE A 442 -12.86 19.81 0.52
N ALA A 443 -13.60 20.88 0.20
CA ALA A 443 -13.32 22.24 0.67
C ALA A 443 -13.31 22.40 2.21
N ARG A 444 -13.92 21.46 2.95
CA ARG A 444 -13.90 21.42 4.43
C ARG A 444 -12.70 20.66 5.02
N LYS A 445 -11.86 20.02 4.19
CA LYS A 445 -10.62 19.35 4.63
C LYS A 445 -9.41 20.27 4.34
N PRO A 446 -8.68 20.77 5.36
CA PRO A 446 -7.61 21.76 5.14
C PRO A 446 -6.41 21.21 4.33
N GLY A 447 -6.10 19.91 4.40
CA GLY A 447 -4.98 19.32 3.65
C GLY A 447 -5.14 19.41 2.12
N PRO A 448 -6.23 18.87 1.53
CA PRO A 448 -6.52 19.01 0.10
C PRO A 448 -6.65 20.47 -0.38
N VAL A 449 -7.25 21.35 0.43
CA VAL A 449 -7.35 22.79 0.09
C VAL A 449 -5.97 23.44 0.07
N LEU A 450 -5.11 23.13 1.04
CA LEU A 450 -3.72 23.58 1.08
C LEU A 450 -2.92 23.07 -0.12
N PHE A 451 -3.08 21.80 -0.52
CA PHE A 451 -2.44 21.26 -1.71
C PHE A 451 -2.87 22.02 -2.98
N LEU A 452 -4.19 22.21 -3.17
CA LEU A 452 -4.71 22.93 -4.33
C LEU A 452 -4.26 24.40 -4.36
N ALA A 453 -4.18 25.06 -3.20
CA ALA A 453 -3.65 26.42 -3.10
C ALA A 453 -2.15 26.50 -3.44
N LEU A 454 -1.32 25.63 -2.86
CA LEU A 454 0.12 25.58 -3.18
C LEU A 454 0.37 25.16 -4.63
N LEU A 455 -0.45 24.27 -5.20
CA LEU A 455 -0.37 23.84 -6.59
C LEU A 455 -0.74 24.98 -7.54
N LEU A 456 -1.78 25.76 -7.24
CA LEU A 456 -2.14 26.95 -8.01
C LEU A 456 -0.99 27.98 -7.99
N VAL A 457 -0.41 28.25 -6.82
CA VAL A 457 0.75 29.15 -6.67
C VAL A 457 1.94 28.64 -7.48
N ALA A 458 2.24 27.34 -7.41
CA ALA A 458 3.34 26.73 -8.15
C ALA A 458 3.12 26.76 -9.68
N LEU A 459 1.91 26.50 -10.17
CA LEU A 459 1.58 26.58 -11.60
C LEU A 459 1.68 28.02 -12.13
N VAL A 460 1.25 29.02 -11.35
CA VAL A 460 1.36 30.44 -11.70
C VAL A 460 2.83 30.90 -11.74
N ALA A 461 3.64 30.51 -10.75
CA ALA A 461 5.06 30.87 -10.72
C ALA A 461 5.88 30.11 -11.79
N CYS A 462 5.62 28.81 -11.97
CA CYS A 462 6.31 27.96 -12.94
C CYS A 462 5.79 28.08 -14.38
N ARG A 463 4.99 29.11 -14.69
CA ARG A 463 4.40 29.36 -16.03
C ARG A 463 5.37 29.22 -17.21
N GLY A 464 6.63 29.62 -17.06
CA GLY A 464 7.67 29.48 -18.11
C GLY A 464 8.28 28.07 -18.22
N LEU A 465 8.07 27.21 -17.23
CA LEU A 465 8.51 25.82 -17.19
C LEU A 465 7.43 24.84 -17.69
N LEU A 466 6.25 25.34 -18.04
CA LEU A 466 5.13 24.57 -18.60
C LEU A 466 5.07 24.77 -20.12
N GLY A 467 5.32 23.71 -20.90
CA GLY A 467 5.33 23.80 -22.36
C GLY A 467 6.13 22.67 -23.01
N GLY A 468 6.38 22.81 -24.32
CA GLY A 468 7.28 21.94 -25.09
C GLY A 468 8.76 22.28 -24.85
N GLY A 469 9.65 21.42 -25.37
CA GLY A 469 11.09 21.49 -25.11
C GLY A 469 11.50 20.78 -23.80
N ALA A 470 12.80 20.53 -23.65
CA ALA A 470 13.35 19.87 -22.48
C ALA A 470 13.59 20.88 -21.34
N LEU A 471 13.41 20.44 -20.09
CA LEU A 471 13.87 21.19 -18.92
C LEU A 471 15.38 21.02 -18.79
N ALA A 472 16.13 22.12 -18.85
CA ALA A 472 17.58 22.11 -18.67
C ALA A 472 18.13 23.48 -18.25
N GLY A 473 19.26 23.45 -17.56
CA GLY A 473 19.98 24.61 -17.06
C GLY A 473 20.13 24.63 -15.54
N GLY A 474 21.06 25.46 -15.06
CA GLY A 474 21.58 25.35 -13.71
C GLY A 474 22.24 23.98 -13.52
N ALA A 475 21.82 23.25 -12.49
CA ALA A 475 22.28 21.88 -12.24
C ALA A 475 21.61 20.81 -13.13
N LEU A 476 20.58 21.14 -13.93
CA LEU A 476 19.86 20.14 -14.71
C LEU A 476 20.40 19.98 -16.13
N LEU A 477 21.00 18.82 -16.43
CA LEU A 477 21.19 18.38 -17.82
C LEU A 477 19.85 17.92 -18.43
N PRO A 478 19.60 18.20 -19.72
CA PRO A 478 18.40 17.72 -20.41
C PRO A 478 18.38 16.19 -20.40
N ALA A 479 17.32 15.60 -19.88
CA ALA A 479 17.15 14.14 -19.85
C ALA A 479 16.85 13.56 -21.25
N PRO A 480 17.05 12.24 -21.47
CA PRO A 480 16.45 11.54 -22.59
C PRO A 480 14.91 11.67 -22.60
N ALA A 481 14.28 11.33 -23.73
CA ALA A 481 12.83 11.38 -23.87
C ALA A 481 12.13 10.27 -23.06
N ASP A 482 12.69 9.07 -23.13
CA ASP A 482 12.04 7.83 -22.73
C ASP A 482 12.74 7.13 -21.55
N ALA A 483 11.94 6.45 -20.72
CA ALA A 483 12.40 5.74 -19.54
C ALA A 483 13.31 4.54 -19.85
N SER A 484 13.25 4.00 -21.08
CA SER A 484 14.16 2.96 -21.58
C SER A 484 15.61 3.39 -21.48
N ASP A 485 15.88 4.63 -21.87
CA ASP A 485 17.23 5.17 -22.00
C ASP A 485 17.83 5.41 -20.60
N LEU A 486 17.00 5.81 -19.63
CA LEU A 486 17.42 5.87 -18.22
C LEU A 486 17.66 4.48 -17.61
N TRP A 487 16.91 3.45 -18.04
CA TRP A 487 17.13 2.09 -17.57
C TRP A 487 18.41 1.48 -18.16
N SER A 488 18.71 1.69 -19.45
CA SER A 488 20.00 1.24 -20.02
C SER A 488 21.16 2.01 -19.38
N ARG A 489 21.09 3.35 -19.31
CA ARG A 489 22.07 4.20 -18.61
C ARG A 489 22.34 3.82 -17.16
N TYR A 490 21.46 3.04 -16.53
CA TYR A 490 21.66 2.50 -15.19
C TYR A 490 22.15 1.03 -15.16
N ALA A 491 21.82 0.23 -16.18
CA ALA A 491 22.07 -1.21 -16.22
C ALA A 491 23.28 -1.61 -17.09
N ASP A 492 23.62 -0.83 -18.12
CA ASP A 492 24.74 -1.08 -19.03
C ASP A 492 26.07 -1.09 -18.22
N ALA A 493 26.97 -2.08 -18.42
CA ALA A 493 28.25 -2.10 -17.68
C ALA A 493 29.30 -1.11 -18.23
N TRP A 494 29.11 -0.63 -19.47
CA TRP A 494 29.98 0.34 -20.12
C TRP A 494 29.20 1.60 -20.50
N HIS A 495 29.72 2.75 -20.13
CA HIS A 495 29.12 4.05 -20.45
C HIS A 495 29.99 4.79 -21.47
N ALA A 496 29.42 5.19 -22.61
CA ALA A 496 30.13 5.88 -23.68
C ALA A 496 30.36 7.40 -23.43
N VAL A 497 30.40 7.82 -22.15
CA VAL A 497 30.55 9.21 -21.71
C VAL A 497 32.03 9.59 -21.72
N GLY A 498 32.39 10.77 -22.24
CA GLY A 498 33.79 11.19 -22.29
C GLY A 498 34.65 10.24 -23.14
N ALA A 499 35.72 9.70 -22.55
CA ALA A 499 36.54 8.64 -23.15
C ALA A 499 35.93 7.23 -23.01
N GLY A 500 34.85 7.10 -22.23
CA GLY A 500 34.18 5.86 -21.87
C GLY A 500 34.83 5.14 -20.70
N GLY A 501 34.01 4.44 -19.90
CA GLY A 501 34.43 3.74 -18.70
C GLY A 501 33.33 2.88 -18.09
N THR A 502 33.66 2.23 -16.97
CA THR A 502 32.82 1.26 -16.25
C THR A 502 32.36 1.77 -14.88
N SER A 503 32.42 3.10 -14.64
CA SER A 503 31.97 3.69 -13.38
C SER A 503 30.47 3.48 -13.17
N SER A 504 30.07 3.08 -11.96
CA SER A 504 28.66 2.72 -11.71
C SER A 504 27.73 3.94 -11.73
N ALA A 505 26.74 3.90 -12.62
CA ALA A 505 25.72 4.92 -12.80
C ALA A 505 25.05 5.38 -11.48
N PRO A 506 24.80 6.69 -11.31
CA PRO A 506 24.24 7.22 -10.08
C PRO A 506 22.79 6.72 -9.87
N PRO A 507 22.45 6.17 -8.68
CA PRO A 507 21.21 5.42 -8.46
C PRO A 507 19.93 6.27 -8.48
N TYR A 508 20.03 7.59 -8.50
CA TYR A 508 18.87 8.43 -8.76
C TYR A 508 18.29 8.21 -10.17
N LEU A 509 19.11 7.79 -11.16
CA LEU A 509 18.66 7.49 -12.52
C LEU A 509 17.61 6.37 -12.53
N ALA A 510 17.86 5.27 -11.81
CA ALA A 510 16.89 4.19 -11.65
C ALA A 510 15.57 4.65 -10.99
N ILE A 511 15.64 5.59 -10.04
CA ILE A 511 14.46 6.15 -9.37
C ILE A 511 13.66 7.04 -10.33
N ILE A 512 14.33 7.88 -11.13
CA ILE A 512 13.68 8.67 -12.18
C ILE A 512 13.14 7.76 -13.30
N ALA A 513 13.85 6.70 -13.68
CA ALA A 513 13.40 5.70 -14.65
C ALA A 513 12.11 5.00 -14.18
N ALA A 514 12.05 4.60 -12.91
CA ALA A 514 10.84 4.02 -12.30
C ALA A 514 9.66 5.02 -12.28
N VAL A 515 9.89 6.28 -11.89
CA VAL A 515 8.85 7.32 -11.91
C VAL A 515 8.40 7.63 -13.35
N SER A 516 9.32 7.67 -14.30
CA SER A 516 9.02 7.83 -15.74
C SER A 516 8.21 6.66 -16.28
N SER A 517 8.54 5.43 -15.89
CA SER A 517 7.82 4.21 -16.27
C SER A 517 6.37 4.22 -15.78
N VAL A 518 6.11 4.78 -14.59
CA VAL A 518 4.74 4.99 -14.06
C VAL A 518 4.02 6.12 -14.81
N LEU A 519 4.74 7.15 -15.27
CA LEU A 519 4.23 8.28 -16.05
C LEU A 519 4.31 8.01 -17.57
N PHE A 520 3.82 6.84 -17.97
CA PHE A 520 3.68 6.38 -19.37
C PHE A 520 4.99 6.35 -20.18
N GLY A 521 6.14 6.24 -19.50
CA GLY A 521 7.48 6.18 -20.11
C GLY A 521 8.16 7.54 -20.28
N SER A 522 7.46 8.68 -20.18
CA SER A 522 8.05 9.98 -20.51
C SER A 522 8.84 10.58 -19.34
N THR A 523 10.17 10.67 -19.51
CA THR A 523 11.06 11.30 -18.54
C THR A 523 10.90 12.83 -18.51
N GLY A 524 10.57 13.44 -19.64
CA GLY A 524 10.23 14.87 -19.70
C GLY A 524 9.03 15.24 -18.84
N ILE A 525 7.98 14.39 -18.85
CA ILE A 525 6.82 14.57 -17.95
C ILE A 525 7.22 14.30 -16.49
N ALA A 526 7.98 13.24 -16.22
CA ALA A 526 8.42 12.90 -14.86
C ALA A 526 9.21 14.02 -14.18
N LEU A 527 10.20 14.61 -14.85
CA LEU A 527 10.95 15.76 -14.34
C LEU A 527 10.09 17.01 -14.18
N THR A 528 9.16 17.26 -15.12
CA THR A 528 8.21 18.39 -15.01
C THR A 528 7.35 18.27 -13.76
N VAL A 529 6.75 17.10 -13.53
CA VAL A 529 5.92 16.84 -12.35
C VAL A 529 6.75 16.91 -11.06
N LEU A 530 7.93 16.27 -11.03
CA LEU A 530 8.82 16.26 -9.87
C LEU A 530 9.23 17.69 -9.47
N LEU A 531 9.69 18.51 -10.42
CA LEU A 531 10.16 19.86 -10.16
C LEU A 531 9.01 20.83 -9.86
N VAL A 532 8.00 20.94 -10.75
CA VAL A 532 6.90 21.91 -10.56
C VAL A 532 6.04 21.56 -9.35
N CYS A 533 5.85 20.27 -9.03
CA CYS A 533 5.12 19.86 -7.83
C CYS A 533 5.99 19.74 -6.57
N SER A 534 7.30 20.00 -6.62
CA SER A 534 8.18 19.91 -5.44
C SER A 534 7.68 20.77 -4.27
N VAL A 535 7.38 22.05 -4.52
CA VAL A 535 6.83 23.02 -3.56
C VAL A 535 5.50 22.56 -2.93
N PRO A 536 4.43 22.25 -3.69
CA PRO A 536 3.16 21.79 -3.10
C PRO A 536 3.27 20.40 -2.45
N LEU A 537 4.11 19.50 -2.95
CA LEU A 537 4.34 18.19 -2.32
C LEU A 537 5.09 18.34 -0.98
N ALA A 538 6.13 19.19 -0.91
CA ALA A 538 6.85 19.50 0.33
C ALA A 538 5.90 20.08 1.40
N GLY A 539 5.02 21.01 1.02
CA GLY A 539 3.99 21.52 1.93
C GLY A 539 3.04 20.42 2.42
N VAL A 540 2.56 19.55 1.53
CA VAL A 540 1.69 18.43 1.91
C VAL A 540 2.38 17.41 2.81
N THR A 541 3.62 17.04 2.54
CA THR A 541 4.36 16.10 3.40
C THR A 541 4.66 16.71 4.75
N ALA A 542 4.97 18.01 4.85
CA ALA A 542 5.07 18.74 6.11
C ALA A 542 3.74 18.80 6.88
N TYR A 543 2.60 19.00 6.20
CA TYR A 543 1.27 19.00 6.82
C TYR A 543 0.92 17.63 7.44
N PHE A 544 1.26 16.54 6.75
CA PHE A 544 1.07 15.19 7.30
C PHE A 544 2.10 14.83 8.36
N ALA A 545 3.37 15.19 8.18
CA ALA A 545 4.46 14.95 9.12
C ALA A 545 4.18 15.58 10.49
N SER A 546 3.67 16.82 10.52
CA SER A 546 3.39 17.58 11.74
C SER A 546 2.16 17.13 12.54
N ARG A 547 1.27 16.26 12.01
CA ARG A 547 0.06 15.79 12.72
C ARG A 547 0.30 15.26 14.15
N PRO A 548 1.38 14.51 14.47
CA PRO A 548 1.65 14.03 15.83
C PRO A 548 2.34 15.06 16.74
N LEU A 549 2.85 16.16 16.18
CA LEU A 549 3.58 17.20 16.90
C LEU A 549 2.66 18.35 17.37
N VAL A 550 1.53 18.54 16.68
CA VAL A 550 0.68 19.74 16.78
C VAL A 550 -0.79 19.38 16.59
N GLU A 551 -1.63 19.72 17.56
CA GLU A 551 -3.07 19.48 17.46
C GLU A 551 -3.72 20.51 16.51
N SER A 552 -3.35 21.79 16.64
CA SER A 552 -3.89 22.91 15.84
C SER A 552 -3.77 22.69 14.32
N ARG A 553 -4.92 22.61 13.66
CA ARG A 553 -5.01 22.43 12.18
C ARG A 553 -4.48 23.64 11.41
N LEU A 554 -4.63 24.84 11.97
CA LEU A 554 -4.17 26.11 11.36
C LEU A 554 -2.66 26.27 11.50
N LEU A 555 -2.08 25.96 12.66
CA LEU A 555 -0.63 26.06 12.88
C LEU A 555 0.13 25.07 11.98
N ARG A 556 -0.42 23.87 11.76
CA ARG A 556 0.10 22.91 10.77
C ARG A 556 -0.01 23.39 9.33
N ALA A 557 -1.10 24.10 8.98
CA ALA A 557 -1.25 24.67 7.64
C ALA A 557 -0.25 25.81 7.40
N TRP A 558 -0.07 26.71 8.38
CA TRP A 558 0.97 27.74 8.33
C TRP A 558 2.36 27.11 8.19
N ALA A 559 2.72 26.15 9.05
CA ALA A 559 4.03 25.49 8.98
C ALA A 559 4.28 24.83 7.62
N ALA A 560 3.29 24.16 7.05
CA ALA A 560 3.38 23.58 5.72
C ALA A 560 3.60 24.63 4.60
N VAL A 561 2.98 25.81 4.70
CA VAL A 561 3.26 26.95 3.79
C VAL A 561 4.69 27.46 3.98
N VAL A 562 5.12 27.72 5.22
CA VAL A 562 6.49 28.20 5.48
C VAL A 562 7.54 27.22 4.98
N TYR A 563 7.30 25.92 5.16
CA TYR A 563 8.21 24.88 4.70
C TYR A 563 8.30 24.79 3.17
N ALA A 564 7.15 24.89 2.47
CA ALA A 564 7.10 24.90 1.01
C ALA A 564 7.85 26.10 0.39
N PHE A 565 7.89 27.23 1.10
CA PHE A 565 8.59 28.45 0.69
C PHE A 565 9.90 28.72 1.47
N LEU A 566 10.57 27.67 1.98
CA LEU A 566 11.97 27.81 2.40
C LEU A 566 12.84 28.17 1.17
N PRO A 567 13.85 29.05 1.30
CA PRO A 567 14.68 29.47 0.15
C PRO A 567 15.42 28.29 -0.51
N ALA A 568 15.79 27.27 0.27
CA ALA A 568 16.37 26.04 -0.23
C ALA A 568 15.41 25.23 -1.12
N ALA A 569 14.09 25.34 -0.96
CA ALA A 569 13.10 24.68 -1.83
C ALA A 569 12.86 25.49 -3.11
N THR A 570 12.69 26.81 -3.02
CA THR A 570 12.48 27.67 -4.20
C THR A 570 13.73 27.79 -5.07
N GLY A 571 14.91 27.93 -4.44
CA GLY A 571 16.19 27.96 -5.13
C GLY A 571 16.60 26.62 -5.74
N ALA A 572 16.18 25.49 -5.15
CA ALA A 572 16.40 24.18 -5.77
C ALA A 572 15.62 24.05 -7.09
N LEU A 573 14.39 24.55 -7.13
CA LEU A 573 13.57 24.59 -8.33
C LEU A 573 14.15 25.54 -9.38
N ALA A 574 14.42 26.81 -9.04
CA ALA A 574 14.98 27.79 -9.98
C ALA A 574 16.38 27.40 -10.50
N GLY A 575 17.19 26.72 -9.67
CA GLY A 575 18.52 26.23 -10.03
C GLY A 575 18.56 24.85 -10.70
N GLY A 576 17.42 24.20 -10.97
CA GLY A 576 17.39 22.85 -11.57
C GLY A 576 17.93 21.72 -10.68
N ARG A 577 18.08 21.96 -9.38
CA ARG A 577 18.72 21.04 -8.42
C ARG A 577 17.73 19.96 -7.96
N VAL A 578 17.46 19.00 -8.85
CA VAL A 578 16.53 17.87 -8.65
C VAL A 578 16.73 17.17 -7.30
N GLY A 579 17.99 16.96 -6.86
CA GLY A 579 18.26 16.31 -5.57
C GLY A 579 17.64 17.04 -4.37
N THR A 580 17.89 18.34 -4.24
CA THR A 580 17.28 19.15 -3.17
C THR A 580 15.75 19.27 -3.34
N ALA A 581 15.23 19.26 -4.57
CA ALA A 581 13.78 19.25 -4.81
C ALA A 581 13.10 17.95 -4.33
N VAL A 582 13.71 16.78 -4.55
CA VAL A 582 13.25 15.49 -3.99
C VAL A 582 13.39 15.50 -2.46
N LEU A 583 14.50 16.01 -1.95
CA LEU A 583 14.73 16.14 -0.51
C LEU A 583 13.65 17.01 0.17
N ALA A 584 13.25 18.13 -0.43
CA ALA A 584 12.18 18.98 0.09
C ALA A 584 10.86 18.22 0.26
N VAL A 585 10.54 17.31 -0.67
CA VAL A 585 9.35 16.46 -0.56
C VAL A 585 9.50 15.39 0.53
N LEU A 586 10.65 14.72 0.62
CA LEU A 586 10.81 13.54 1.47
C LEU A 586 11.25 13.85 2.91
N LEU A 587 11.98 14.95 3.16
CA LEU A 587 12.58 15.26 4.45
C LEU A 587 11.57 15.32 5.62
N PRO A 588 10.33 15.86 5.49
CA PRO A 588 9.37 15.83 6.59
C PRO A 588 8.93 14.40 6.95
N LEU A 589 8.86 13.50 5.95
CA LEU A 589 8.56 12.09 6.16
C LEU A 589 9.76 11.36 6.77
N LEU A 590 10.99 11.69 6.34
CA LEU A 590 12.24 11.17 6.91
C LEU A 590 12.37 11.56 8.39
N ALA A 591 12.15 12.84 8.73
CA ALA A 591 12.13 13.32 10.10
C ALA A 591 11.06 12.60 10.95
N ARG A 592 9.80 12.52 10.45
CA ARG A 592 8.71 11.82 11.13
C ARG A 592 9.03 10.35 11.38
N THR A 593 9.55 9.64 10.38
CA THR A 593 9.89 8.21 10.50
C THR A 593 11.08 7.98 11.41
N GLY A 594 12.10 8.83 11.40
CA GLY A 594 13.24 8.77 12.32
C GLY A 594 12.83 8.93 13.78
N VAL A 595 12.02 9.96 14.08
CA VAL A 595 11.46 10.20 15.43
C VAL A 595 10.60 9.01 15.90
N ALA A 596 9.80 8.41 15.00
CA ALA A 596 9.01 7.21 15.30
C ALA A 596 9.86 5.92 15.46
N ALA A 597 10.96 5.79 14.71
CA ALA A 597 11.86 4.64 14.78
C ALA A 597 12.74 4.68 16.04
N GLY A 598 13.15 5.88 16.47
CA GLY A 598 13.81 6.13 17.74
C GLY A 598 12.89 6.00 18.97
N GLY A 599 11.60 5.76 18.78
CA GLY A 599 10.61 5.62 19.87
C GLY A 599 10.25 6.95 20.56
N LEU A 600 10.66 8.09 20.02
CA LEU A 600 10.55 9.40 20.67
C LEU A 600 9.11 9.95 20.74
N LEU A 601 8.16 9.32 20.05
CA LEU A 601 6.72 9.62 20.14
C LEU A 601 6.02 8.86 21.27
N ASN A 602 6.65 7.85 21.89
CA ASN A 602 6.01 6.99 22.87
C ASN A 602 6.16 7.58 24.28
N THR A 603 5.08 8.16 24.81
CA THR A 603 5.03 8.73 26.19
C THR A 603 5.34 7.69 27.28
N THR A 604 5.07 6.41 27.02
CA THR A 604 5.40 5.27 27.89
C THR A 604 6.88 4.83 27.80
N GLY A 605 7.72 5.53 27.05
CA GLY A 605 9.13 5.18 26.84
C GLY A 605 9.37 3.97 25.93
N GLY A 606 8.30 3.34 25.42
CA GLY A 606 8.35 2.13 24.61
C GLY A 606 9.22 2.25 23.36
N ARG A 607 9.89 1.14 23.00
CA ARG A 607 10.79 1.07 21.83
C ARG A 607 10.03 1.39 20.53
N GLY A 608 10.68 2.06 19.57
CA GLY A 608 10.10 2.32 18.24
C GLY A 608 9.73 1.02 17.49
N SER A 609 8.93 1.11 16.43
CA SER A 609 8.55 -0.07 15.64
C SER A 609 9.59 -0.43 14.58
N TRP A 610 9.79 -1.72 14.32
CA TRP A 610 10.63 -2.20 13.21
C TRP A 610 10.17 -1.64 11.85
N ARG A 611 8.85 -1.50 11.64
CA ARG A 611 8.28 -0.86 10.44
C ARG A 611 8.72 0.61 10.31
N ALA A 612 8.77 1.36 11.40
CA ALA A 612 9.28 2.74 11.36
C ALA A 612 10.78 2.76 11.04
N SER A 613 11.57 1.81 11.54
CA SER A 613 12.99 1.65 11.16
C SER A 613 13.17 1.37 9.67
N TRP A 614 12.38 0.47 9.08
CA TRP A 614 12.43 0.19 7.63
C TRP A 614 11.90 1.34 6.77
N ALA A 615 10.85 2.05 7.22
CA ALA A 615 10.36 3.24 6.53
C ALA A 615 11.37 4.39 6.56
N PHE A 616 12.08 4.56 7.67
CA PHE A 616 13.22 5.50 7.75
C PHE A 616 14.37 5.05 6.84
N ALA A 617 14.74 3.76 6.85
CA ALA A 617 15.78 3.21 5.98
C ALA A 617 15.45 3.40 4.49
N LEU A 618 14.21 3.16 4.06
CA LEU A 618 13.75 3.39 2.70
C LEU A 618 13.86 4.88 2.31
N LEU A 619 13.31 5.77 3.14
CA LEU A 619 13.37 7.20 2.86
C LEU A 619 14.81 7.72 2.86
N LEU A 620 15.67 7.24 3.78
CA LEU A 620 17.08 7.60 3.84
C LEU A 620 17.84 7.09 2.62
N THR A 621 17.54 5.88 2.14
CA THR A 621 18.10 5.32 0.89
C THR A 621 17.76 6.21 -0.29
N VAL A 622 16.46 6.57 -0.46
CA VAL A 622 16.05 7.46 -1.55
C VAL A 622 16.67 8.85 -1.43
N THR A 623 16.72 9.48 -0.25
CA THR A 623 17.38 10.79 -0.11
C THR A 623 18.90 10.72 -0.28
N THR A 624 19.55 9.61 0.06
CA THR A 624 21.02 9.43 -0.14
C THR A 624 21.35 9.28 -1.62
N ALA A 625 20.52 8.58 -2.40
CA ALA A 625 20.71 8.44 -3.85
C ALA A 625 20.66 9.78 -4.61
N PHE A 626 19.88 10.75 -4.13
CA PHE A 626 19.74 12.08 -4.72
C PHE A 626 20.64 13.15 -4.08
N THR A 627 20.93 13.02 -2.77
CA THR A 627 21.54 14.08 -1.94
C THR A 627 22.32 13.45 -0.78
N PRO A 628 23.50 12.84 -1.07
CA PRO A 628 24.36 12.13 -0.12
C PRO A 628 24.52 12.74 1.28
N ILE A 629 24.64 14.07 1.40
CA ILE A 629 24.93 14.81 2.65
C ILE A 629 23.93 14.55 3.79
N ILE A 630 22.74 14.04 3.46
CA ILE A 630 21.70 13.67 4.43
C ILE A 630 22.07 12.40 5.20
N TRP A 631 22.87 11.49 4.62
CA TRP A 631 23.33 10.27 5.30
C TRP A 631 24.24 10.57 6.51
N PRO A 632 25.35 11.33 6.42
CA PRO A 632 26.18 11.64 7.58
C PRO A 632 25.46 12.50 8.63
N ILE A 633 24.59 13.43 8.22
CA ILE A 633 23.73 14.19 9.16
C ILE A 633 22.83 13.22 9.95
N ALA A 634 22.15 12.31 9.26
CA ALA A 634 21.28 11.32 9.91
C ALA A 634 22.07 10.34 10.79
N LEU A 635 23.26 9.92 10.36
CA LEU A 635 24.15 9.03 11.12
C LEU A 635 24.57 9.67 12.45
N LEU A 636 25.00 10.93 12.44
CA LEU A 636 25.41 11.64 13.66
C LEU A 636 24.26 11.81 14.65
N LEU A 637 23.04 12.09 14.17
CA LEU A 637 21.83 12.11 15.00
C LEU A 637 21.50 10.72 15.57
N GLY A 638 21.65 9.67 14.76
CA GLY A 638 21.46 8.27 15.16
C GLY A 638 22.47 7.83 16.23
N LEU A 639 23.74 8.20 16.08
CA LEU A 639 24.81 7.94 17.05
C LEU A 639 24.57 8.69 18.36
N GLY A 640 24.13 9.96 18.29
CA GLY A 640 23.72 10.73 19.47
C GLY A 640 22.56 10.06 20.22
N LEU A 641 21.53 9.60 19.50
CA LEU A 641 20.43 8.85 20.09
C LEU A 641 20.88 7.51 20.69
N LEU A 642 21.78 6.78 20.03
CA LEU A 642 22.33 5.52 20.52
C LEU A 642 23.18 5.72 21.78
N ALA A 643 23.95 6.80 21.87
CA ALA A 643 24.72 7.18 23.06
C ALA A 643 23.81 7.55 24.25
N VAL A 644 22.71 8.28 24.00
CA VAL A 644 21.67 8.55 25.01
C VAL A 644 20.96 7.25 25.45
N ARG A 645 20.74 6.31 24.52
CA ARG A 645 20.11 5.00 24.76
C ARG A 645 21.12 3.87 25.05
N ARG A 646 22.33 4.19 25.53
CA ARG A 646 23.44 3.22 25.73
C ARG A 646 23.10 1.98 26.57
N THR A 647 22.11 2.06 27.45
CA THR A 647 21.61 0.93 28.27
C THR A 647 20.80 -0.11 27.47
N ASP A 648 20.20 0.28 26.35
CA ASP A 648 19.43 -0.58 25.44
C ASP A 648 20.22 -0.89 24.15
N ILE A 649 21.55 -0.78 24.15
CA ILE A 649 22.36 -0.82 22.91
C ILE A 649 22.19 -2.12 22.11
N THR A 650 21.92 -3.26 22.75
CA THR A 650 21.59 -4.53 22.08
C THR A 650 20.24 -4.50 21.36
N ALA A 651 19.25 -3.76 21.88
CA ALA A 651 17.91 -3.63 21.30
C ALA A 651 17.82 -2.55 20.21
N TYR A 652 18.64 -1.50 20.29
CA TYR A 652 18.71 -0.46 19.26
C TYR A 652 19.80 -0.70 18.21
N GLY A 653 20.89 -1.40 18.54
CA GLY A 653 22.04 -1.59 17.64
C GLY A 653 21.69 -2.27 16.32
N LEU A 654 20.95 -3.37 16.34
CA LEU A 654 20.49 -4.07 15.12
C LEU A 654 19.60 -3.16 14.24
N ARG A 655 18.83 -2.26 14.86
CA ARG A 655 17.97 -1.31 14.15
C ARG A 655 18.76 -0.14 13.58
N PHE A 656 19.76 0.36 14.31
CA PHE A 656 20.72 1.36 13.83
C PHE A 656 21.48 0.82 12.60
N LEU A 657 21.98 -0.42 12.67
CA LEU A 657 22.61 -1.09 11.53
C LEU A 657 21.64 -1.23 10.34
N ALA A 658 20.38 -1.63 10.57
CA ALA A 658 19.37 -1.68 9.50
C ALA A 658 18.97 -0.29 8.94
N GLN A 659 19.07 0.77 9.74
CA GLN A 659 18.74 2.14 9.32
C GLN A 659 19.86 2.77 8.47
N PHE A 660 21.11 2.61 8.86
CA PHE A 660 22.26 3.30 8.24
C PHE A 660 23.07 2.41 7.29
N GLY A 661 23.13 1.10 7.54
CA GLY A 661 23.78 0.13 6.64
C GLY A 661 22.96 -0.18 5.39
N THR A 662 21.62 -0.20 5.47
CA THR A 662 20.77 -0.50 4.29
C THR A 662 20.95 0.51 3.16
N PRO A 663 20.98 1.85 3.37
CA PRO A 663 21.34 2.79 2.32
C PRO A 663 22.67 2.47 1.63
N LEU A 664 23.73 2.16 2.39
CA LEU A 664 25.05 1.85 1.82
C LEU A 664 25.11 0.48 1.12
N LEU A 665 24.21 -0.44 1.43
CA LEU A 665 24.14 -1.78 0.85
C LEU A 665 23.22 -1.84 -0.38
N VAL A 666 22.14 -1.05 -0.40
CA VAL A 666 21.21 -0.95 -1.54
C VAL A 666 21.73 -0.01 -2.62
N LEU A 667 22.56 0.97 -2.28
CA LEU A 667 23.17 1.90 -3.24
C LEU A 667 24.61 1.51 -3.63
N ALA A 668 25.13 0.38 -3.13
CA ALA A 668 26.42 -0.14 -3.57
C ALA A 668 26.37 -0.62 -5.03
N PRO A 669 27.49 -0.58 -5.78
CA PRO A 669 28.81 -0.09 -5.36
C PRO A 669 28.93 1.44 -5.32
N TRP A 670 28.01 2.21 -5.93
CA TRP A 670 28.08 3.68 -6.00
C TRP A 670 28.24 4.35 -4.62
N SER A 671 27.50 3.91 -3.58
CA SER A 671 27.66 4.49 -2.24
C SER A 671 29.00 4.17 -1.54
N LEU A 672 29.87 3.38 -2.17
CA LEU A 672 31.25 3.17 -1.74
C LEU A 672 32.22 4.21 -2.32
N THR A 673 31.94 4.82 -3.49
CA THR A 673 32.78 5.89 -4.05
C THR A 673 32.67 7.17 -3.22
N LEU A 674 31.53 7.38 -2.54
CA LEU A 674 31.30 8.48 -1.61
C LEU A 674 32.18 8.43 -0.35
N LEU A 675 32.82 7.29 -0.04
CA LEU A 675 33.61 7.12 1.18
C LEU A 675 35.07 7.58 1.00
N PRO A 676 35.64 8.36 1.93
CA PRO A 676 35.04 8.86 3.18
C PRO A 676 34.36 10.24 3.07
N PHE A 677 34.56 11.01 1.99
CA PHE A 677 34.23 12.45 1.94
C PHE A 677 33.33 12.91 0.78
N GLY A 678 33.00 12.07 -0.21
CA GLY A 678 32.15 12.44 -1.36
C GLY A 678 30.68 12.76 -1.01
N PHE A 679 30.29 12.60 0.26
CA PHE A 679 28.93 12.91 0.73
C PHE A 679 28.50 14.38 0.59
N PHE A 680 29.35 15.32 0.16
CA PHE A 680 28.93 16.71 -0.09
C PHE A 680 28.29 16.91 -1.47
N GLU A 681 28.44 15.94 -2.38
CA GLU A 681 27.87 15.96 -3.73
C GLU A 681 26.33 15.88 -3.73
N GLN A 682 25.70 16.21 -4.86
CA GLN A 682 24.26 16.15 -5.10
C GLN A 682 23.98 15.79 -6.57
N ALA A 683 22.92 15.03 -6.85
CA ALA A 683 22.48 14.73 -8.21
C ALA A 683 22.30 16.00 -9.08
N GLY A 684 22.85 15.98 -10.30
CA GLY A 684 22.94 17.10 -11.23
C GLY A 684 24.36 17.65 -11.41
N LEU A 685 24.52 18.59 -12.34
CA LEU A 685 25.77 19.35 -12.52
C LEU A 685 26.08 20.24 -11.31
N GLU A 686 27.37 20.35 -10.98
CA GLU A 686 27.85 21.43 -10.13
C GLU A 686 27.80 22.77 -10.87
N TYR A 687 26.75 23.55 -10.61
CA TYR A 687 26.55 24.88 -11.18
C TYR A 687 26.77 25.97 -10.12
N GLY A 688 27.93 26.64 -10.19
CA GLY A 688 28.23 27.92 -9.54
C GLY A 688 28.30 27.92 -8.00
N SER A 689 29.44 28.33 -7.46
CA SER A 689 29.66 28.53 -6.02
C SER A 689 28.97 29.81 -5.50
N SER A 690 27.64 29.78 -5.38
CA SER A 690 26.88 30.86 -4.76
C SER A 690 26.96 30.80 -3.23
N SER A 691 28.14 31.11 -2.67
CA SER A 691 28.38 31.15 -1.22
C SER A 691 27.40 32.12 -0.54
N ALA A 692 26.56 31.61 0.36
CA ALA A 692 25.69 32.41 1.20
C ALA A 692 26.50 33.23 2.22
N SER A 693 26.00 34.39 2.62
CA SER A 693 26.61 35.12 3.73
C SER A 693 26.27 34.44 5.07
N ALA A 694 27.00 34.77 6.13
CA ALA A 694 26.69 34.30 7.47
C ALA A 694 25.27 34.71 7.94
N LEU A 695 24.72 35.82 7.43
CA LEU A 695 23.35 36.25 7.73
C LEU A 695 22.32 35.44 6.93
N ASP A 696 22.63 35.07 5.69
CA ASP A 696 21.78 34.21 4.86
C ASP A 696 21.65 32.81 5.48
N LEU A 697 22.77 32.19 5.85
CA LEU A 697 22.77 30.88 6.51
C LEU A 697 22.00 30.89 7.83
N LEU A 698 22.14 31.94 8.65
CA LEU A 698 21.34 32.12 9.88
C LEU A 698 19.85 32.37 9.59
N GLY A 699 19.51 32.94 8.43
CA GLY A 699 18.15 33.08 7.92
C GLY A 699 17.58 31.83 7.23
N ALA A 700 18.33 30.72 7.22
CA ALA A 700 18.03 29.50 6.45
C ALA A 700 17.93 29.70 4.92
N SER A 701 18.68 30.66 4.38
CA SER A 701 18.89 30.86 2.94
C SER A 701 20.26 30.33 2.50
N PRO A 702 20.35 29.45 1.48
CA PRO A 702 21.61 28.94 0.95
C PRO A 702 22.21 29.81 -0.16
N GLY A 703 21.61 30.97 -0.46
CA GLY A 703 22.02 31.82 -1.57
C GLY A 703 21.79 31.21 -2.96
N GLY A 704 22.07 32.00 -3.99
CA GLY A 704 21.92 31.60 -5.40
C GLY A 704 20.54 31.89 -6.01
N PRO A 705 20.32 31.50 -7.29
CA PRO A 705 19.10 31.84 -8.03
C PRO A 705 17.81 31.35 -7.36
N GLY A 706 16.75 32.16 -7.39
CA GLY A 706 15.45 31.83 -6.78
C GLY A 706 15.44 31.76 -5.25
N THR A 707 16.53 32.14 -4.57
CA THR A 707 16.55 32.35 -3.11
C THR A 707 16.21 33.81 -2.75
N VAL A 708 15.91 34.04 -1.48
CA VAL A 708 15.67 35.37 -0.91
C VAL A 708 16.70 35.68 0.18
N ASP A 709 16.88 36.97 0.48
CA ASP A 709 17.66 37.47 1.62
C ASP A 709 17.24 36.74 2.92
N GLY A 710 18.21 36.18 3.65
CA GLY A 710 17.95 35.44 4.89
C GLY A 710 17.15 36.21 5.94
N LEU A 711 17.20 37.54 5.93
CA LEU A 711 16.40 38.37 6.84
C LEU A 711 14.88 38.23 6.60
N MET A 712 14.43 37.77 5.43
CA MET A 712 12.98 37.57 5.18
C MET A 712 12.35 36.50 6.07
N LEU A 713 13.10 35.52 6.56
CA LEU A 713 12.59 34.47 7.46
C LEU A 713 13.05 34.61 8.93
N ILE A 714 13.67 35.73 9.29
CA ILE A 714 14.18 35.98 10.66
C ILE A 714 13.09 35.84 11.74
N GLY A 715 11.83 36.08 11.41
CA GLY A 715 10.69 35.84 12.31
C GLY A 715 10.59 34.39 12.79
N VAL A 716 10.84 33.41 11.91
CA VAL A 716 10.83 31.98 12.24
C VAL A 716 11.99 31.63 13.17
N VAL A 717 13.17 32.21 12.92
CA VAL A 717 14.37 32.05 13.79
C VAL A 717 14.09 32.62 15.19
N LEU A 718 13.49 33.82 15.27
CA LEU A 718 13.10 34.44 16.54
C LEU A 718 12.01 33.65 17.26
N ALA A 719 11.06 33.04 16.54
CA ALA A 719 10.06 32.14 17.13
C ALA A 719 10.67 30.83 17.66
N ALA A 720 11.66 30.26 16.96
CA ALA A 720 12.42 29.09 17.42
C ALA A 720 13.28 29.40 18.65
N LEU A 721 13.86 30.60 18.74
CA LEU A 721 14.59 31.09 19.91
C LEU A 721 13.64 31.33 21.10
N ALA A 722 12.48 31.95 20.85
CA ALA A 722 11.45 32.13 21.87
C ALA A 722 10.91 30.79 22.41
N ALA A 723 10.92 29.72 21.60
CA ALA A 723 10.53 28.38 22.03
C ALA A 723 11.44 27.79 23.12
N LEU A 724 12.73 28.17 23.18
CA LEU A 724 13.65 27.73 24.25
C LEU A 724 13.22 28.23 25.65
N LEU A 725 12.39 29.27 25.71
CA LEU A 725 11.82 29.78 26.97
C LEU A 725 10.60 28.96 27.45
N ARG A 726 10.15 27.94 26.69
CA ARG A 726 9.06 27.04 27.10
C ARG A 726 9.59 26.00 28.10
N THR A 727 8.85 25.75 29.17
CA THR A 727 9.11 24.68 30.16
C THR A 727 8.45 23.36 29.77
N GLU A 728 7.26 23.42 29.18
CA GLU A 728 6.58 22.28 28.56
C GLU A 728 7.24 21.83 27.24
N ARG A 729 7.07 20.55 26.86
CA ARG A 729 7.55 19.95 25.60
C ARG A 729 9.06 20.17 25.31
N GLN A 730 9.86 20.57 26.30
CA GLN A 730 11.29 20.91 26.17
C GLN A 730 12.10 19.86 25.41
N PHE A 731 11.90 18.56 25.68
CA PHE A 731 12.63 17.49 24.98
C PHE A 731 12.51 17.56 23.45
N GLY A 732 11.32 17.88 22.92
CA GLY A 732 11.11 18.05 21.48
C GLY A 732 11.78 19.31 20.93
N ILE A 733 11.78 20.40 21.71
CA ILE A 733 12.40 21.69 21.35
C ILE A 733 13.93 21.57 21.36
N TRP A 734 14.52 20.93 22.37
CA TRP A 734 15.95 20.61 22.42
C TRP A 734 16.36 19.66 21.28
N THR A 735 15.56 18.63 20.99
CA THR A 735 15.83 17.72 19.85
C THR A 735 15.83 18.49 18.52
N ALA A 736 14.84 19.36 18.31
CA ALA A 736 14.79 20.22 17.14
C ALA A 736 16.01 21.17 17.06
N TRP A 737 16.43 21.77 18.17
CA TRP A 737 17.62 22.63 18.19
C TRP A 737 18.94 21.87 17.94
N VAL A 738 19.07 20.61 18.38
CA VAL A 738 20.23 19.76 18.03
C VAL A 738 20.27 19.46 16.53
N VAL A 739 19.13 19.14 15.91
CA VAL A 739 19.03 18.95 14.44
C VAL A 739 19.33 20.26 13.71
N ALA A 740 18.85 21.39 14.21
CA ALA A 740 19.12 22.71 13.63
C ALA A 740 20.61 23.06 13.66
N LEU A 741 21.27 22.92 14.82
CA LEU A 741 22.70 23.20 14.95
C LEU A 741 23.55 22.29 14.04
N LEU A 742 23.20 20.99 13.93
CA LEU A 742 23.90 20.08 13.03
C LEU A 742 23.68 20.45 11.55
N GLY A 743 22.45 20.79 11.16
CA GLY A 743 22.13 21.28 9.81
C GLY A 743 22.88 22.55 9.46
N LEU A 744 23.01 23.50 10.40
CA LEU A 744 23.77 24.73 10.21
C LEU A 744 25.28 24.47 10.08
N VAL A 745 25.85 23.52 10.85
CA VAL A 745 27.26 23.12 10.70
C VAL A 745 27.51 22.50 9.32
N PHE A 746 26.65 21.59 8.86
CA PHE A 746 26.78 21.03 7.51
C PHE A 746 26.52 22.07 6.40
N ALA A 747 25.68 23.08 6.64
CA ALA A 747 25.48 24.19 5.72
C ALA A 747 26.76 25.04 5.58
N VAL A 748 27.42 25.38 6.69
CA VAL A 748 28.71 26.09 6.66
C VAL A 748 29.81 25.25 5.97
N LEU A 749 29.86 23.94 6.23
CA LEU A 749 30.85 23.04 5.59
C LEU A 749 30.62 22.85 4.08
N SER A 750 29.37 22.91 3.62
CA SER A 750 29.04 22.83 2.18
C SER A 750 29.19 24.18 1.46
N ASN A 751 28.90 25.31 2.11
CA ASN A 751 28.81 26.66 1.52
C ASN A 751 29.97 27.08 0.60
N ASP A 752 31.19 26.67 0.94
CA ASP A 752 32.41 27.09 0.25
C ASP A 752 32.91 26.04 -0.78
N SER A 753 32.28 24.85 -0.81
CA SER A 753 32.68 23.71 -1.63
C SER A 753 31.60 23.24 -2.62
N THR A 754 30.33 23.46 -2.29
CA THR A 754 29.12 22.99 -2.96
C THR A 754 27.97 23.97 -2.62
N TRP A 755 26.71 23.65 -2.95
CA TRP A 755 25.56 24.50 -2.58
C TRP A 755 24.94 24.07 -1.24
N ALA A 756 24.87 24.99 -0.26
CA ALA A 756 24.37 24.74 1.10
C ALA A 756 22.86 24.42 1.21
N GLY A 757 22.14 24.28 0.09
CA GLY A 757 20.70 24.02 0.05
C GLY A 757 20.23 22.82 0.87
N PRO A 758 20.76 21.59 0.69
CA PRO A 758 20.32 20.42 1.44
C PRO A 758 20.37 20.61 2.96
N ALA A 759 21.46 21.20 3.46
CA ALA A 759 21.71 21.35 4.89
C ALA A 759 20.93 22.54 5.50
N THR A 760 20.78 23.64 4.76
CA THR A 760 19.86 24.74 5.15
C THR A 760 18.39 24.30 5.14
N LEU A 761 18.01 23.32 4.31
CA LEU A 761 16.66 22.72 4.32
C LEU A 761 16.41 21.88 5.60
N VAL A 762 17.43 21.15 6.08
CA VAL A 762 17.40 20.48 7.40
C VAL A 762 17.32 21.51 8.54
N TYR A 763 18.14 22.56 8.49
CA TYR A 763 18.12 23.66 9.46
C TYR A 763 16.76 24.35 9.53
N GLY A 764 16.19 24.74 8.38
CA GLY A 764 14.90 25.41 8.27
C GLY A 764 13.74 24.56 8.78
N LEU A 765 13.69 23.26 8.44
CA LEU A 765 12.69 22.33 9.00
C LEU A 765 12.80 22.22 10.53
N ALA A 766 14.02 22.16 11.05
CA ALA A 766 14.28 22.01 12.48
C ALA A 766 13.93 23.28 13.29
N LEU A 767 14.31 24.46 12.80
CA LEU A 767 13.88 25.74 13.37
C LEU A 767 12.35 25.87 13.32
N LEU A 768 11.73 25.54 12.20
CA LEU A 768 10.27 25.60 12.06
C LEU A 768 9.58 24.63 13.04
N ALA A 769 10.10 23.42 13.22
CA ALA A 769 9.60 22.47 14.21
C ALA A 769 9.71 23.04 15.65
N ALA A 770 10.83 23.68 16.00
CA ALA A 770 11.00 24.35 17.29
C ALA A 770 10.02 25.53 17.48
N ALA A 771 9.89 26.41 16.49
CA ALA A 771 8.97 27.55 16.50
C ALA A 771 7.50 27.10 16.66
N VAL A 772 7.11 26.08 15.91
CA VAL A 772 5.77 25.46 15.97
C VAL A 772 5.51 24.80 17.33
N LEU A 773 6.47 24.05 17.87
CA LEU A 773 6.39 23.47 19.22
C LEU A 773 6.40 24.54 20.33
N GLY A 774 6.96 25.72 20.08
CA GLY A 774 6.85 26.88 20.98
C GLY A 774 5.48 27.56 20.93
N ALA A 775 4.92 27.70 19.72
CA ALA A 775 3.65 28.38 19.44
C ALA A 775 2.39 27.56 19.77
N ASP A 776 2.48 26.23 19.85
CA ASP A 776 1.31 25.40 20.17
C ASP A 776 0.73 25.76 21.56
N GLY A 777 -0.58 25.93 21.65
CA GLY A 777 -1.25 26.44 22.86
C GLY A 777 -0.91 27.88 23.28
N ALA A 778 -0.21 28.70 22.47
CA ALA A 778 0.17 30.06 22.87
C ALA A 778 -1.02 31.00 23.10
N ARG A 779 -2.14 30.82 22.37
CA ARG A 779 -3.34 31.68 22.51
C ARG A 779 -3.98 31.61 23.90
N ALA A 780 -3.96 30.43 24.54
CA ALA A 780 -4.47 30.26 25.91
C ALA A 780 -3.53 30.95 26.91
N ARG A 781 -2.23 30.61 26.86
CA ARG A 781 -1.19 31.17 27.74
C ARG A 781 -1.07 32.70 27.69
N VAL A 782 -1.37 33.34 26.55
CA VAL A 782 -1.39 34.81 26.42
C VAL A 782 -2.66 35.43 27.03
N ALA A 783 -3.80 34.72 27.01
CA ALA A 783 -5.03 35.17 27.67
C ALA A 783 -4.99 34.97 29.20
N GLU A 784 -4.20 34.00 29.68
CA GLU A 784 -3.97 33.72 31.11
C GLU A 784 -2.99 34.70 31.78
N GLN A 785 -2.29 35.55 31.03
CA GLN A 785 -1.25 36.46 31.54
C GLN A 785 -1.68 37.92 31.49
N SER A 786 -1.37 38.67 32.55
CA SER A 786 -1.58 40.11 32.61
C SER A 786 -0.75 40.86 31.55
N PHE A 787 -1.29 41.98 31.06
CA PHE A 787 -0.68 42.74 29.97
C PHE A 787 0.70 43.29 30.36
N GLY A 788 1.70 43.04 29.53
CA GLY A 788 3.09 43.44 29.79
C GLY A 788 4.00 43.18 28.59
N TRP A 789 5.25 43.66 28.65
CA TRP A 789 6.17 43.78 27.50
C TRP A 789 6.38 42.53 26.65
N ARG A 790 6.19 41.33 27.22
CA ARG A 790 6.29 40.05 26.50
C ARG A 790 5.21 39.89 25.41
N GLN A 791 4.02 40.48 25.61
CA GLN A 791 2.90 40.36 24.67
C GLN A 791 3.13 41.11 23.35
N PRO A 792 3.53 42.40 23.30
CA PRO A 792 3.87 43.06 22.04
C PRO A 792 5.12 42.46 21.35
N VAL A 793 6.10 41.95 22.11
CA VAL A 793 7.24 41.22 21.52
C VAL A 793 6.77 39.91 20.86
N ALA A 794 5.92 39.12 21.53
CA ALA A 794 5.34 37.91 20.95
C ALA A 794 4.46 38.22 19.72
N ALA A 795 3.70 39.32 19.74
CA ALA A 795 2.91 39.78 18.60
C ALA A 795 3.79 40.19 17.41
N LEU A 796 4.91 40.88 17.65
CA LEU A 796 5.87 41.27 16.61
C LEU A 796 6.56 40.04 15.99
N ILE A 797 7.00 39.08 16.82
CA ILE A 797 7.57 37.81 16.35
C ILE A 797 6.54 37.01 15.53
N ALA A 798 5.28 36.93 15.98
CA ALA A 798 4.20 36.26 15.26
C ALA A 798 3.89 36.96 13.92
N PHE A 799 3.86 38.30 13.90
CA PHE A 799 3.67 39.09 12.68
C PHE A 799 4.82 38.85 11.68
N ALA A 800 6.08 38.93 12.11
CA ALA A 800 7.24 38.65 11.26
C ALA A 800 7.21 37.21 10.71
N SER A 801 6.84 36.24 11.56
CA SER A 801 6.69 34.81 11.19
C SER A 801 5.58 34.55 10.17
N ALA A 802 4.55 35.41 10.12
CA ALA A 802 3.48 35.32 9.14
C ALA A 802 3.78 36.12 7.86
N ALA A 803 4.31 37.33 7.99
CA ALA A 803 4.56 38.25 6.89
C ALA A 803 5.68 37.78 5.96
N GLY A 804 6.81 37.31 6.50
CA GLY A 804 7.96 36.84 5.71
C GLY A 804 7.59 35.79 4.66
N PRO A 805 7.04 34.63 5.06
CA PRO A 805 6.63 33.57 4.12
C PRO A 805 5.56 34.01 3.10
N LEU A 806 4.64 34.92 3.48
CA LEU A 806 3.65 35.46 2.56
C LEU A 806 4.28 36.41 1.51
N LEU A 807 5.27 37.21 1.91
CA LEU A 807 6.03 38.07 1.00
C LEU A 807 6.91 37.25 0.04
N VAL A 808 7.53 36.16 0.52
CA VAL A 808 8.27 35.21 -0.34
C VAL A 808 7.35 34.56 -1.37
N ALA A 809 6.19 34.03 -0.94
CA ALA A 809 5.21 33.42 -1.85
C ALA A 809 4.65 34.42 -2.86
N ALA A 810 4.36 35.67 -2.44
CA ALA A 810 3.91 36.73 -3.34
C ALA A 810 4.99 37.15 -4.35
N GLY A 811 6.23 37.34 -3.89
CA GLY A 811 7.37 37.65 -4.76
C GLY A 811 7.61 36.57 -5.81
N TRP A 812 7.53 35.29 -5.41
CA TRP A 812 7.69 34.16 -6.32
C TRP A 812 6.56 34.01 -7.35
N MET A 813 5.31 34.35 -7.00
CA MET A 813 4.23 34.42 -8.01
C MET A 813 4.43 35.57 -9.01
N ILE A 814 4.93 36.72 -8.54
CA ILE A 814 5.10 37.93 -9.37
C ILE A 814 6.28 37.76 -10.32
N GLY A 815 7.47 37.45 -9.81
CA GLY A 815 8.65 37.18 -10.64
C GLY A 815 8.47 35.92 -11.48
N GLY A 816 8.03 34.83 -10.84
CA GLY A 816 7.99 33.49 -11.41
C GLY A 816 9.17 32.64 -10.94
N ALA A 817 9.32 31.45 -11.54
CA ALA A 817 10.45 30.57 -11.33
C ALA A 817 11.73 31.01 -12.09
N ASP A 818 11.96 32.32 -12.20
CA ASP A 818 13.06 32.92 -12.97
C ASP A 818 14.42 32.49 -12.38
N GLY A 819 15.26 31.89 -13.21
CA GLY A 819 16.53 31.29 -12.83
C GLY A 819 17.22 30.66 -14.05
N PRO A 820 18.34 29.94 -13.85
CA PRO A 820 19.05 29.27 -14.95
C PRO A 820 18.32 28.03 -15.50
N LEU A 821 17.32 27.48 -14.80
CA LEU A 821 16.45 26.42 -15.32
C LEU A 821 15.42 27.00 -16.30
N GLU A 822 15.39 26.49 -17.53
CA GLU A 822 14.44 26.91 -18.57
C GLU A 822 13.97 25.75 -19.45
N ARG A 823 12.94 26.00 -20.27
CA ARG A 823 12.57 25.13 -21.41
C ARG A 823 13.44 25.51 -22.61
N ARG A 824 14.27 24.58 -23.07
CA ARG A 824 15.16 24.76 -24.23
C ARG A 824 15.14 23.55 -25.16
N ASP A 825 15.82 23.67 -26.30
CA ASP A 825 16.13 22.51 -27.13
C ASP A 825 17.03 21.54 -26.33
N PRO A 826 16.71 20.23 -26.24
CA PRO A 826 17.61 19.23 -25.66
C PRO A 826 18.93 19.06 -26.43
N VAL A 827 19.08 19.62 -27.63
CA VAL A 827 20.28 19.57 -28.46
C VAL A 827 21.22 20.74 -28.10
N GLN A 828 22.43 20.42 -27.61
CA GLN A 828 23.42 21.38 -27.10
C GLN A 828 24.51 21.73 -28.13
N VAL A 829 24.72 20.87 -29.13
CA VAL A 829 25.66 21.10 -30.26
C VAL A 829 24.86 21.39 -31.53
N PRO A 830 25.36 22.16 -32.50
CA PRO A 830 24.60 22.43 -33.73
C PRO A 830 24.11 21.14 -34.42
N ALA A 831 22.88 21.13 -34.94
CA ALA A 831 22.21 19.90 -35.36
C ALA A 831 23.01 19.02 -36.35
N PHE A 832 23.79 19.61 -37.25
CA PHE A 832 24.66 18.86 -38.17
C PHE A 832 25.84 18.17 -37.47
N VAL A 833 26.32 18.71 -36.34
CA VAL A 833 27.35 18.09 -35.49
C VAL A 833 26.76 16.90 -34.74
N ALA A 834 25.52 17.03 -34.24
CA ALA A 834 24.79 15.93 -33.63
C ALA A 834 24.60 14.78 -34.65
N GLU A 835 24.18 15.10 -35.88
CA GLU A 835 24.01 14.12 -36.95
C GLU A 835 25.34 13.47 -37.38
N GLU A 836 26.41 14.25 -37.61
CA GLU A 836 27.74 13.70 -37.99
C GLU A 836 28.29 12.76 -36.91
N SER A 837 28.04 13.04 -35.62
CA SER A 837 28.43 12.15 -34.52
C SER A 837 27.60 10.87 -34.43
N GLY A 838 26.41 10.82 -35.04
CA GLY A 838 25.58 9.62 -35.16
C GLY A 838 25.99 8.69 -36.31
N THR A 839 26.89 9.13 -37.19
CA THR A 839 27.36 8.33 -38.33
C THR A 839 28.25 7.15 -37.91
N ARG A 840 28.60 6.30 -38.88
CA ARG A 840 29.53 5.16 -38.74
C ARG A 840 30.86 5.51 -38.07
N ASP A 841 31.29 6.77 -38.13
CA ASP A 841 32.60 7.21 -37.65
C ASP A 841 32.55 7.66 -36.17
N GLN A 842 31.35 7.83 -35.59
CA GLN A 842 31.12 8.05 -34.14
C GLN A 842 31.97 9.17 -33.52
N ALA A 843 32.13 10.24 -34.28
CA ALA A 843 32.95 11.39 -33.95
C ALA A 843 32.47 12.12 -32.67
N ARG A 844 33.42 12.61 -31.87
CA ARG A 844 33.16 13.37 -30.65
C ARG A 844 33.26 14.88 -30.86
N THR A 845 32.55 15.62 -30.00
CA THR A 845 32.69 17.07 -29.84
C THR A 845 33.30 17.38 -28.48
N LEU A 846 34.39 18.14 -28.47
CA LEU A 846 34.96 18.73 -27.26
C LEU A 846 34.24 20.05 -26.97
N VAL A 847 33.43 20.09 -25.91
CA VAL A 847 32.82 21.31 -25.42
C VAL A 847 33.77 21.95 -24.41
N LEU A 848 34.12 23.22 -24.62
CA LEU A 848 34.96 24.02 -23.73
C LEU A 848 34.11 25.12 -23.08
N ASP A 849 34.20 25.21 -21.75
CA ASP A 849 33.61 26.30 -20.97
C ASP A 849 34.68 26.96 -20.09
N SER A 850 34.59 28.27 -19.86
CA SER A 850 35.69 29.02 -19.24
C SER A 850 35.23 30.39 -18.72
N ASP A 851 35.24 30.56 -17.39
CA ASP A 851 35.06 31.86 -16.75
C ASP A 851 36.33 32.73 -16.81
N SER A 852 37.51 32.11 -16.98
CA SER A 852 38.80 32.81 -16.97
C SER A 852 39.86 32.08 -17.79
N SER A 853 40.84 32.80 -18.34
CA SER A 853 41.95 32.18 -19.11
C SER A 853 42.94 31.38 -18.25
N ALA A 854 42.64 31.16 -16.96
CA ALA A 854 43.37 30.31 -16.04
C ALA A 854 42.58 29.04 -15.65
N HIS A 855 41.27 28.99 -15.90
CA HIS A 855 40.39 27.87 -15.57
C HIS A 855 39.48 27.55 -16.76
N VAL A 856 39.58 26.32 -17.26
CA VAL A 856 38.80 25.82 -18.39
C VAL A 856 38.17 24.50 -17.95
N GLY A 857 36.84 24.47 -17.87
CA GLY A 857 36.10 23.22 -17.84
C GLY A 857 36.01 22.66 -19.26
N TYR A 858 36.04 21.34 -19.39
CA TYR A 858 35.75 20.70 -20.67
C TYR A 858 34.87 19.48 -20.47
N MET A 859 34.07 19.16 -21.48
CA MET A 859 33.31 17.92 -21.53
C MET A 859 33.41 17.34 -22.95
N LEU A 860 33.60 16.03 -23.02
CA LEU A 860 33.79 15.31 -24.27
C LEU A 860 32.52 14.50 -24.59
N VAL A 861 31.84 14.87 -25.67
CA VAL A 861 30.42 14.54 -25.92
C VAL A 861 30.25 13.80 -27.25
N ARG A 862 29.34 12.81 -27.31
CA ARG A 862 28.80 12.21 -28.55
C ARG A 862 27.32 12.60 -28.70
N GLY A 863 26.80 12.57 -29.93
CA GLY A 863 25.40 12.83 -30.21
C GLY A 863 24.98 14.28 -29.98
N SER A 864 23.73 14.45 -29.58
CA SER A 864 23.03 15.73 -29.41
C SER A 864 23.57 16.66 -28.30
N GLY A 865 24.40 16.19 -27.38
CA GLY A 865 24.70 16.93 -26.15
C GLY A 865 24.77 16.01 -24.92
N ALA A 866 25.29 16.53 -23.81
CA ALA A 866 25.29 15.83 -22.53
C ALA A 866 23.87 15.69 -21.96
N ARG A 867 23.62 14.54 -21.33
CA ARG A 867 22.32 14.09 -20.81
C ARG A 867 22.40 13.86 -19.29
N LEU A 868 21.24 13.80 -18.64
CA LEU A 868 21.13 13.50 -17.21
C LEU A 868 21.91 12.21 -16.84
N GLY A 869 22.82 12.32 -15.86
CA GLY A 869 23.75 11.26 -15.44
C GLY A 869 25.15 11.32 -16.06
N ASP A 870 25.34 12.02 -17.20
CA ASP A 870 26.66 12.08 -17.88
C ASP A 870 27.70 12.88 -17.07
N ALA A 871 27.26 13.86 -16.27
CA ALA A 871 28.16 14.68 -15.47
C ALA A 871 28.80 13.87 -14.34
N GLU A 872 27.99 13.12 -13.61
CA GLU A 872 28.43 12.28 -12.49
C GLU A 872 29.27 11.09 -12.96
N LEU A 873 28.95 10.51 -14.12
CA LEU A 873 29.76 9.47 -14.76
C LEU A 873 31.12 10.01 -15.21
N ALA A 874 31.16 11.17 -15.89
CA ALA A 874 32.42 11.81 -16.30
C ALA A 874 33.32 12.20 -15.10
N ALA A 875 32.74 12.51 -13.94
CA ALA A 875 33.48 12.74 -12.71
C ALA A 875 34.02 11.44 -12.09
N ALA A 876 33.22 10.37 -12.11
CA ALA A 876 33.57 9.07 -11.53
C ALA A 876 34.66 8.31 -12.34
N ASP A 877 34.63 8.38 -13.67
CA ASP A 877 35.69 7.82 -14.54
C ASP A 877 37.05 8.53 -14.36
N GLY A 878 37.03 9.72 -13.74
CA GLY A 878 38.23 10.39 -13.24
C GLY A 878 39.06 11.13 -14.28
N VAL A 879 40.24 11.57 -13.84
CA VAL A 879 41.05 12.55 -14.58
C VAL A 879 41.86 11.87 -15.70
N ASN A 880 41.42 12.02 -16.95
CA ASN A 880 42.20 11.63 -18.12
C ASN A 880 43.38 12.61 -18.31
N SER A 881 44.45 12.38 -17.56
CA SER A 881 45.64 13.25 -17.53
C SER A 881 46.40 13.37 -18.86
N LYS A 882 45.98 12.66 -19.91
CA LYS A 882 46.45 12.86 -21.28
C LYS A 882 45.56 13.88 -22.01
N LEU A 883 44.23 13.70 -21.98
CA LEU A 883 43.27 14.65 -22.54
C LEU A 883 43.39 16.03 -21.88
N ASP A 884 43.55 16.10 -20.56
CA ASP A 884 43.84 17.34 -19.83
C ASP A 884 45.02 18.12 -20.43
N LYS A 885 46.12 17.42 -20.75
CA LYS A 885 47.32 18.03 -21.33
C LYS A 885 47.07 18.49 -22.75
N VAL A 886 46.24 17.78 -23.53
CA VAL A 886 45.81 18.23 -24.87
C VAL A 886 44.98 19.50 -24.74
N VAL A 887 43.97 19.53 -23.88
CA VAL A 887 43.09 20.71 -23.68
C VAL A 887 43.86 21.91 -23.12
N ALA A 888 44.76 21.69 -22.14
CA ALA A 888 45.60 22.75 -21.58
C ALA A 888 46.56 23.32 -22.63
N ASN A 889 47.24 22.48 -23.42
CA ASN A 889 48.13 22.94 -24.50
C ASN A 889 47.38 23.57 -25.68
N LEU A 890 46.13 23.16 -25.91
CA LEU A 890 45.24 23.76 -26.90
C LEU A 890 44.85 25.19 -26.49
N VAL A 891 44.42 25.41 -25.25
CA VAL A 891 44.00 26.74 -24.79
C VAL A 891 45.21 27.65 -24.49
N ALA A 892 46.35 27.10 -24.06
CA ALA A 892 47.58 27.86 -23.88
C ALA A 892 48.31 28.21 -25.20
N GLY A 893 47.97 27.54 -26.31
CA GLY A 893 48.62 27.74 -27.61
C GLY A 893 50.09 27.30 -27.63
N SER A 894 50.44 26.27 -26.85
CA SER A 894 51.82 25.92 -26.48
C SER A 894 52.42 24.74 -27.26
N GLY A 895 51.68 24.14 -28.20
CA GLY A 895 52.11 23.02 -29.05
C GLY A 895 51.82 23.23 -30.53
N ALA A 896 52.30 22.29 -31.36
CA ALA A 896 52.07 22.27 -32.81
C ALA A 896 51.10 21.17 -33.29
N ASP A 897 50.97 20.07 -32.54
CA ASP A 897 50.34 18.81 -32.99
C ASP A 897 48.96 18.55 -32.32
N GLN A 898 48.29 19.58 -31.80
CA GLN A 898 47.04 19.41 -31.04
C GLN A 898 45.90 18.84 -31.90
N ALA A 899 45.86 19.12 -33.21
CA ALA A 899 44.86 18.56 -34.13
C ALA A 899 44.94 17.02 -34.16
N ASP A 900 46.13 16.46 -34.35
CA ASP A 900 46.43 15.03 -34.32
C ASP A 900 46.08 14.41 -32.95
N GLN A 901 46.42 15.10 -31.87
CA GLN A 901 46.14 14.64 -30.50
C GLN A 901 44.64 14.62 -30.19
N LEU A 902 43.88 15.61 -30.67
CA LEU A 902 42.41 15.65 -30.61
C LEU A 902 41.79 14.53 -31.48
N GLY A 903 42.30 14.32 -32.69
CA GLY A 903 41.90 13.22 -33.57
C GLY A 903 42.12 11.85 -32.92
N GLY A 904 43.17 11.71 -32.10
CA GLY A 904 43.41 10.53 -31.25
C GLY A 904 42.26 10.21 -30.28
N PHE A 905 41.52 11.21 -29.79
CA PHE A 905 40.31 11.04 -28.96
C PHE A 905 39.01 10.97 -29.79
N ALA A 906 39.12 10.83 -31.12
CA ALA A 906 38.05 10.95 -32.10
C ALA A 906 37.32 12.31 -32.07
N VAL A 907 37.98 13.39 -31.61
CA VAL A 907 37.39 14.73 -31.60
C VAL A 907 37.40 15.31 -33.02
N ARG A 908 36.22 15.57 -33.57
CA ARG A 908 36.02 16.24 -34.86
C ARG A 908 35.76 17.73 -34.71
N TYR A 909 35.16 18.12 -33.59
CA TYR A 909 34.67 19.48 -33.35
C TYR A 909 35.11 20.00 -31.98
N VAL A 910 35.45 21.28 -31.92
CA VAL A 910 35.66 22.03 -30.67
C VAL A 910 34.60 23.13 -30.60
N LEU A 911 33.71 23.04 -29.62
CA LEU A 911 32.64 24.01 -29.36
C LEU A 911 33.01 24.82 -28.11
N VAL A 912 33.25 26.12 -28.26
CA VAL A 912 33.45 27.02 -27.13
C VAL A 912 32.12 27.66 -26.75
N HIS A 913 31.73 27.52 -25.48
CA HIS A 913 30.46 28.03 -24.97
C HIS A 913 30.44 29.56 -24.78
N LYS A 914 29.23 30.11 -24.70
CA LYS A 914 28.97 31.55 -24.56
C LYS A 914 29.42 32.08 -23.20
N GLY A 915 30.60 32.69 -23.16
CA GLY A 915 31.18 33.32 -21.97
C GLY A 915 32.70 33.40 -22.04
N ALA A 916 33.31 32.41 -22.72
CA ALA A 916 34.75 32.21 -22.78
C ALA A 916 35.55 33.47 -23.17
N PRO A 917 36.70 33.74 -22.50
CA PRO A 917 37.54 34.89 -22.80
C PRO A 917 37.98 34.96 -24.26
N ARG A 918 37.99 36.17 -24.84
CA ARG A 918 38.54 36.45 -26.18
C ARG A 918 40.04 36.12 -26.34
N ALA A 919 40.70 35.56 -25.33
CA ALA A 919 42.02 34.94 -25.47
C ALA A 919 41.90 33.54 -26.08
N VAL A 920 41.05 32.68 -25.51
CA VAL A 920 40.85 31.28 -25.93
C VAL A 920 40.49 31.19 -27.41
N THR A 921 39.52 32.01 -27.85
CA THR A 921 39.07 32.00 -29.24
C THR A 921 40.14 32.46 -30.23
N ARG A 922 41.01 33.41 -29.85
CA ARG A 922 42.17 33.82 -30.67
C ARG A 922 43.28 32.77 -30.73
N VAL A 923 43.41 31.92 -29.71
CA VAL A 923 44.35 30.78 -29.75
C VAL A 923 43.82 29.70 -30.68
N LEU A 924 42.53 29.35 -30.60
CA LEU A 924 41.91 28.38 -31.51
C LEU A 924 41.93 28.87 -32.97
N ASP A 925 41.64 30.15 -33.23
CA ASP A 925 41.76 30.77 -34.56
C ASP A 925 43.21 30.79 -35.12
N ALA A 926 44.23 30.53 -34.28
CA ALA A 926 45.64 30.50 -34.65
C ALA A 926 46.28 29.09 -34.58
N THR A 927 45.52 28.08 -34.16
CA THR A 927 46.03 26.71 -33.98
C THR A 927 46.03 25.96 -35.33
N PRO A 928 47.19 25.41 -35.78
CA PRO A 928 47.24 24.62 -37.00
C PRO A 928 46.28 23.42 -36.97
N GLY A 929 45.60 23.15 -38.08
CA GLY A 929 44.66 22.02 -38.22
C GLY A 929 43.26 22.24 -37.63
N LEU A 930 42.96 23.46 -37.12
CA LEU A 930 41.60 23.87 -36.77
C LEU A 930 41.04 24.91 -37.75
N THR A 931 39.98 24.56 -38.47
CA THR A 931 39.19 25.52 -39.26
C THR A 931 37.94 25.93 -38.50
N ARG A 932 37.75 27.25 -38.32
CA ARG A 932 36.52 27.79 -37.74
C ARG A 932 35.34 27.64 -38.71
N LEU A 933 34.24 27.04 -38.25
CA LEU A 933 33.02 26.87 -39.04
C LEU A 933 31.97 27.95 -38.77
N SER A 934 31.78 28.35 -37.52
CA SER A 934 30.74 29.33 -37.17
C SER A 934 31.04 30.15 -35.91
N GLN A 935 30.29 31.23 -35.76
CA GLN A 935 30.10 31.95 -34.52
C GLN A 935 28.63 32.41 -34.46
N GLN A 936 27.88 31.92 -33.48
CA GLN A 936 26.46 32.24 -33.27
C GLN A 936 26.20 32.48 -31.77
N ASP A 937 25.44 33.53 -31.46
CA ASP A 937 24.98 33.93 -30.12
C ASP A 937 26.03 34.06 -29.00
N GLY A 938 27.31 34.09 -29.38
CA GLY A 938 28.48 34.20 -28.51
C GLY A 938 29.32 32.92 -28.43
N SER A 939 28.75 31.77 -28.80
CA SER A 939 29.47 30.50 -28.94
C SER A 939 30.25 30.45 -30.27
N GLY A 940 31.30 29.64 -30.32
CA GLY A 940 32.12 29.43 -31.52
C GLY A 940 32.37 27.94 -31.79
N LEU A 941 32.38 27.55 -33.07
CA LEU A 941 32.65 26.18 -33.49
C LEU A 941 33.87 26.11 -34.41
N TRP A 942 34.82 25.25 -34.05
CA TRP A 942 35.98 24.88 -34.87
C TRP A 942 35.88 23.38 -35.23
N ARG A 943 36.41 23.01 -36.40
CA ARG A 943 36.52 21.64 -36.88
C ARG A 943 37.99 21.25 -36.95
N VAL A 944 38.31 20.03 -36.51
CA VAL A 944 39.60 19.39 -36.75
C VAL A 944 39.64 18.92 -38.21
N ASP A 945 40.61 19.43 -38.98
CA ASP A 945 40.66 19.22 -40.44
C ASP A 945 41.20 17.84 -40.88
N GLN A 946 41.33 16.90 -39.94
CA GLN A 946 41.64 15.49 -40.19
C GLN A 946 40.36 14.65 -40.22
N GLU A 947 40.40 13.52 -40.94
CA GLU A 947 39.38 12.48 -40.82
C GLU A 947 39.58 11.74 -39.50
N VAL A 948 38.54 11.66 -38.67
CA VAL A 948 38.59 11.06 -37.34
C VAL A 948 37.46 10.06 -37.20
N ALA A 949 37.72 8.93 -36.54
CA ALA A 949 36.71 7.90 -36.27
C ALA A 949 36.97 7.27 -34.89
N ARG A 950 35.89 6.78 -34.25
CA ARG A 950 35.96 5.98 -33.01
C ARG A 950 36.89 4.78 -33.18
N ALA A 951 36.79 4.08 -34.31
CA ALA A 951 37.59 2.90 -34.61
C ALA A 951 38.46 3.14 -35.85
N THR A 952 39.74 2.79 -35.75
CA THR A 952 40.73 2.97 -36.82
C THR A 952 41.68 1.78 -36.90
N ILE A 953 42.14 1.43 -38.10
CA ILE A 953 43.23 0.47 -38.29
C ILE A 953 44.53 1.25 -38.47
N VAL A 954 45.52 0.95 -37.64
CA VAL A 954 46.86 1.57 -37.65
C VAL A 954 47.94 0.50 -37.83
N ALA A 955 49.12 0.90 -38.31
CA ALA A 955 50.29 0.01 -38.39
C ALA A 955 51.03 -0.05 -37.05
N LYS A 956 51.51 -1.23 -36.64
CA LYS A 956 52.27 -1.44 -35.39
C LYS A 956 53.60 -0.67 -35.30
N SER A 957 54.07 -0.10 -36.41
CA SER A 957 55.21 0.82 -36.47
C SER A 957 54.86 2.30 -36.23
N GLY A 958 53.57 2.66 -36.11
CA GLY A 958 53.08 4.04 -36.07
C GLY A 958 53.19 4.81 -37.40
N SER A 959 53.82 4.23 -38.43
CA SER A 959 54.15 4.92 -39.68
C SER A 959 53.15 4.57 -40.81
N GLY A 960 52.02 5.27 -40.85
CA GLY A 960 51.04 5.16 -41.93
C GLY A 960 49.76 5.98 -41.67
N THR A 961 48.97 6.22 -42.71
CA THR A 961 47.64 6.84 -42.58
C THR A 961 46.68 5.87 -41.90
N ALA A 962 46.04 6.29 -40.80
CA ALA A 962 45.00 5.50 -40.14
C ALA A 962 43.80 5.29 -41.07
N GLN A 963 43.25 4.07 -41.11
CA GLN A 963 42.06 3.74 -41.91
C GLN A 963 40.82 3.69 -41.00
N PRO A 964 39.76 4.49 -41.23
CA PRO A 964 38.56 4.46 -40.40
C PRO A 964 37.77 3.15 -40.56
N VAL A 965 37.15 2.72 -39.47
CA VAL A 965 36.32 1.51 -39.36
C VAL A 965 34.94 1.91 -38.86
N ALA A 966 33.90 1.47 -39.57
CA ALA A 966 32.51 1.73 -39.18
C ALA A 966 32.17 1.07 -37.83
N ALA A 967 31.77 1.88 -36.86
CA ALA A 967 31.50 1.51 -35.47
C ALA A 967 30.12 2.01 -35.01
N GLY A 968 29.53 1.29 -34.04
CA GLY A 968 28.42 1.79 -33.22
C GLY A 968 28.92 2.57 -32.00
N PRO A 969 28.03 3.03 -31.10
CA PRO A 969 28.41 3.77 -29.91
C PRO A 969 29.25 2.96 -28.90
N VAL A 970 29.03 1.64 -28.85
CA VAL A 970 29.74 0.68 -27.99
C VAL A 970 30.22 -0.52 -28.82
N ASP A 971 29.35 -1.14 -29.62
CA ASP A 971 29.69 -2.29 -30.48
C ASP A 971 30.35 -1.89 -31.82
N ILE A 972 30.91 -2.87 -32.53
CA ILE A 972 31.41 -2.75 -33.91
C ILE A 972 31.07 -4.02 -34.67
N ARG A 973 30.23 -3.93 -35.71
CA ARG A 973 29.93 -5.06 -36.61
C ARG A 973 30.12 -4.65 -38.06
N THR A 974 31.23 -5.07 -38.66
CA THR A 974 31.61 -4.62 -40.02
C THR A 974 32.56 -5.60 -40.72
N THR A 975 32.84 -5.38 -42.00
CA THR A 975 33.81 -6.17 -42.76
C THR A 975 35.08 -5.35 -42.98
N ILE A 976 36.23 -5.86 -42.55
CA ILE A 976 37.53 -5.19 -42.70
C ILE A 976 38.37 -5.81 -43.84
N PRO A 977 39.14 -5.01 -44.60
CA PRO A 977 39.93 -5.51 -45.71
C PRO A 977 41.25 -6.16 -45.24
N SER A 978 41.77 -7.05 -46.10
CA SER A 978 43.13 -7.60 -45.98
C SER A 978 44.18 -6.50 -46.11
N GLY A 979 45.36 -6.70 -45.51
CA GLY A 979 46.45 -5.72 -45.51
C GLY A 979 47.75 -6.33 -44.99
N ALA A 980 48.66 -5.49 -44.48
CA ALA A 980 49.91 -5.95 -43.88
C ALA A 980 49.67 -6.74 -42.58
N ASP A 981 50.59 -7.63 -42.24
CA ASP A 981 50.69 -8.21 -40.90
C ASP A 981 51.15 -7.18 -39.87
N GLY A 982 50.71 -7.32 -38.62
CA GLY A 982 50.98 -6.33 -37.58
C GLY A 982 50.21 -5.03 -37.79
N ARG A 983 48.95 -5.12 -38.23
CA ARG A 983 47.98 -4.04 -38.08
C ARG A 983 47.35 -4.13 -36.68
N ILE A 984 46.87 -3.02 -36.16
CA ILE A 984 46.17 -2.93 -34.87
C ILE A 984 44.86 -2.20 -35.11
N LEU A 985 43.75 -2.78 -34.65
CA LEU A 985 42.50 -2.04 -34.46
C LEU A 985 42.65 -1.16 -33.22
N ARG A 986 42.50 0.14 -33.37
CA ARG A 986 42.57 1.15 -32.32
C ARG A 986 41.19 1.74 -32.10
N LEU A 987 40.67 1.63 -30.88
CA LEU A 987 39.44 2.28 -30.44
C LEU A 987 39.80 3.56 -29.68
N ALA A 988 39.11 4.67 -29.94
CA ALA A 988 39.26 5.91 -29.18
C ALA A 988 38.53 5.86 -27.82
N ASP A 989 38.45 4.68 -27.20
CA ASP A 989 37.78 4.44 -25.94
C ASP A 989 38.80 3.88 -24.92
N THR A 990 38.56 4.09 -23.62
CA THR A 990 39.49 3.66 -22.56
C THR A 990 39.72 2.15 -22.57
N VAL A 991 40.97 1.73 -22.30
CA VAL A 991 41.35 0.32 -22.13
C VAL A 991 40.62 -0.32 -20.95
N ASP A 992 40.04 -1.51 -21.18
CA ASP A 992 39.38 -2.33 -20.15
C ASP A 992 39.37 -3.82 -20.54
N GLU A 993 39.26 -4.72 -19.56
CA GLU A 993 39.27 -6.18 -19.77
C GLU A 993 37.95 -6.74 -20.34
N GLY A 994 36.82 -6.03 -20.19
CA GLY A 994 35.51 -6.42 -20.75
C GLY A 994 35.37 -6.22 -22.26
N TRP A 995 36.32 -5.55 -22.90
CA TRP A 995 36.36 -5.39 -24.35
C TRP A 995 36.82 -6.67 -25.06
N THR A 996 35.92 -7.34 -25.78
CA THR A 996 36.22 -8.53 -26.58
C THR A 996 36.07 -8.25 -28.07
N ALA A 997 36.89 -8.91 -28.89
CA ALA A 997 36.87 -8.75 -30.35
C ALA A 997 37.13 -10.08 -31.05
N THR A 998 36.41 -10.32 -32.15
CA THR A 998 36.60 -11.49 -33.01
C THR A 998 36.68 -11.12 -34.48
N LEU A 999 37.44 -11.90 -35.25
CA LEU A 999 37.50 -11.83 -36.71
C LEU A 999 37.10 -13.20 -37.29
N ASP A 1000 36.00 -13.24 -38.04
CA ASP A 1000 35.35 -14.47 -38.51
C ASP A 1000 35.16 -15.52 -37.38
N GLY A 1001 34.74 -15.04 -36.20
CA GLY A 1001 34.51 -15.85 -35.00
C GLY A 1001 35.79 -16.32 -34.27
N ARG A 1002 36.98 -15.86 -34.66
CA ARG A 1002 38.24 -16.13 -33.95
C ARG A 1002 38.60 -14.97 -33.03
N PRO A 1003 38.90 -15.19 -31.74
CA PRO A 1003 39.24 -14.10 -30.82
C PRO A 1003 40.56 -13.42 -31.20
N LEU A 1004 40.59 -12.10 -31.03
CA LEU A 1004 41.78 -11.25 -31.23
C LEU A 1004 42.48 -10.96 -29.91
N THR A 1005 43.79 -10.69 -29.95
CA THR A 1005 44.56 -10.35 -28.75
C THR A 1005 44.46 -8.86 -28.46
N GLY A 1006 43.94 -8.50 -27.29
CA GLY A 1006 43.87 -7.12 -26.80
C GLY A 1006 45.25 -6.50 -26.55
N THR A 1007 45.37 -5.19 -26.74
CA THR A 1007 46.59 -4.41 -26.54
C THR A 1007 46.28 -2.94 -26.26
N THR A 1008 47.07 -2.27 -25.42
CA THR A 1008 46.88 -0.83 -25.11
C THR A 1008 47.58 0.05 -26.12
N VAL A 1009 46.82 0.87 -26.85
CA VAL A 1009 47.33 1.83 -27.83
C VAL A 1009 47.51 3.20 -27.16
N ASP A 1010 48.53 3.95 -27.58
CA ASP A 1010 48.82 5.33 -27.10
C ASP A 1010 48.97 5.52 -25.58
N GLY A 1011 49.06 4.43 -24.81
CA GLY A 1011 49.08 4.43 -23.35
C GLY A 1011 47.73 4.68 -22.66
N TRP A 1012 46.60 4.56 -23.36
CA TRP A 1012 45.26 4.73 -22.75
C TRP A 1012 44.11 4.05 -23.53
N ALA A 1013 44.27 3.89 -24.84
CA ALA A 1013 43.21 3.49 -25.75
C ALA A 1013 43.13 1.95 -25.87
N GLN A 1014 41.92 1.41 -25.93
CA GLN A 1014 41.69 0.00 -26.24
C GLN A 1014 42.14 -0.31 -27.68
N GLY A 1015 42.71 -1.50 -27.88
CA GLY A 1015 43.00 -1.99 -29.23
C GLY A 1015 43.19 -3.50 -29.29
N PHE A 1016 43.30 -4.02 -30.52
CA PHE A 1016 43.41 -5.44 -30.80
C PHE A 1016 44.36 -5.71 -31.97
N GLU A 1017 45.20 -6.74 -31.87
CA GLU A 1017 46.10 -7.13 -32.98
C GLU A 1017 45.31 -7.77 -34.13
N LEU A 1018 45.52 -7.29 -35.35
CA LEU A 1018 44.85 -7.77 -36.57
C LEU A 1018 45.83 -8.53 -37.48
N PRO A 1019 45.41 -9.68 -38.05
CA PRO A 1019 46.18 -10.40 -39.06
C PRO A 1019 46.17 -9.67 -40.43
N ALA A 1020 47.02 -10.13 -41.36
CA ALA A 1020 46.95 -9.71 -42.76
C ALA A 1020 45.62 -10.03 -43.46
N SER A 1021 44.89 -11.06 -43.02
CA SER A 1021 43.57 -11.42 -43.59
C SER A 1021 42.48 -10.44 -43.17
N GLY A 1022 41.68 -9.98 -44.14
CA GLY A 1022 40.38 -9.35 -43.88
C GLY A 1022 39.31 -10.39 -43.53
N GLY A 1023 38.15 -9.91 -43.05
CA GLY A 1023 37.07 -10.75 -42.56
C GLY A 1023 35.95 -9.94 -41.89
N THR A 1024 34.98 -10.61 -41.31
CA THR A 1024 33.92 -10.02 -40.49
C THR A 1024 34.43 -9.76 -39.07
N LEU A 1025 34.48 -8.49 -38.68
CA LEU A 1025 34.89 -8.01 -37.37
C LEU A 1025 33.63 -7.80 -36.51
N ASP A 1026 33.57 -8.47 -35.36
CA ASP A 1026 32.62 -8.19 -34.28
C ASP A 1026 33.41 -7.78 -33.03
N VAL A 1027 33.09 -6.63 -32.44
CA VAL A 1027 33.67 -6.12 -31.19
C VAL A 1027 32.53 -5.75 -30.26
N THR A 1028 32.53 -6.31 -29.06
CA THR A 1028 31.54 -6.06 -28.01
C THR A 1028 32.22 -5.68 -26.71
N PHE A 1029 31.47 -5.03 -25.83
CA PHE A 1029 31.78 -5.02 -24.41
C PHE A 1029 30.91 -6.09 -23.76
N ASP A 1030 31.52 -7.09 -23.13
CA ASP A 1030 30.80 -8.21 -22.54
C ASP A 1030 30.51 -7.90 -21.07
N ASP A 1031 29.24 -7.67 -20.73
CA ASP A 1031 28.79 -7.38 -19.35
C ASP A 1031 29.32 -8.44 -18.37
N PRO A 1032 30.10 -8.06 -17.34
CA PRO A 1032 30.55 -9.00 -16.33
C PRO A 1032 29.36 -9.66 -15.62
N PHE A 1033 29.33 -10.99 -15.56
CA PHE A 1033 28.24 -11.73 -14.88
C PHE A 1033 28.02 -11.26 -13.42
N THR A 1034 29.08 -10.80 -12.75
CA THR A 1034 29.03 -10.17 -11.43
C THR A 1034 28.22 -8.88 -11.38
N HIS A 1035 28.29 -8.04 -12.43
CA HIS A 1035 27.50 -6.82 -12.57
C HIS A 1035 26.02 -7.14 -12.77
N THR A 1036 25.70 -8.03 -13.73
CA THR A 1036 24.31 -8.47 -13.96
C THR A 1036 23.70 -9.12 -12.72
N LEU A 1037 24.45 -10.01 -12.04
CA LEU A 1037 24.03 -10.64 -10.79
C LEU A 1037 23.83 -9.61 -9.68
N TRP A 1038 24.70 -8.61 -9.58
CA TRP A 1038 24.56 -7.54 -8.59
C TRP A 1038 23.31 -6.69 -8.83
N LEU A 1039 22.99 -6.32 -10.07
CA LEU A 1039 21.75 -5.60 -10.40
C LEU A 1039 20.49 -6.40 -9.99
N TRP A 1040 20.47 -7.73 -10.19
CA TRP A 1040 19.38 -8.58 -9.71
C TRP A 1040 19.29 -8.65 -8.18
N ILE A 1041 20.43 -8.71 -7.48
CA ILE A 1041 20.50 -8.65 -6.01
C ILE A 1041 19.99 -7.30 -5.51
N GLN A 1042 20.44 -6.20 -6.10
CA GLN A 1042 20.08 -4.83 -5.75
C GLN A 1042 18.59 -4.55 -5.96
N GLY A 1043 18.02 -4.96 -7.11
CA GLY A 1043 16.58 -4.88 -7.37
C GLY A 1043 15.76 -5.70 -6.37
N SER A 1044 16.23 -6.90 -6.02
CA SER A 1044 15.60 -7.74 -4.99
C SER A 1044 15.64 -7.08 -3.61
N LEU A 1045 16.77 -6.50 -3.21
CA LEU A 1045 16.92 -5.77 -1.95
C LEU A 1045 16.03 -4.52 -1.90
N ALA A 1046 15.91 -3.77 -2.99
CA ALA A 1046 15.02 -2.62 -3.09
C ALA A 1046 13.54 -3.03 -2.92
N VAL A 1047 13.11 -4.14 -3.56
CA VAL A 1047 11.76 -4.70 -3.37
C VAL A 1047 11.53 -5.13 -1.92
N VAL A 1048 12.49 -5.82 -1.29
CA VAL A 1048 12.41 -6.22 0.12
C VAL A 1048 12.31 -5.00 1.04
N LEU A 1049 13.11 -3.95 0.80
CA LEU A 1049 13.09 -2.71 1.57
C LEU A 1049 11.74 -1.99 1.47
N VAL A 1050 11.18 -1.87 0.26
CA VAL A 1050 9.83 -1.32 0.03
C VAL A 1050 8.78 -2.13 0.77
N VAL A 1051 8.76 -3.46 0.60
CA VAL A 1051 7.82 -4.34 1.31
C VAL A 1051 7.96 -4.15 2.82
N MET A 1052 9.17 -4.19 3.39
CA MET A 1052 9.38 -4.09 4.84
C MET A 1052 8.94 -2.73 5.41
N ALA A 1053 9.11 -1.63 4.67
CA ALA A 1053 8.63 -0.29 5.06
C ALA A 1053 7.10 -0.14 5.07
N LEU A 1054 6.39 -0.80 4.14
CA LEU A 1054 4.94 -0.65 3.96
C LEU A 1054 4.12 -1.12 5.19
N PRO A 1055 2.92 -0.55 5.41
CA PRO A 1055 1.99 -1.05 6.42
C PRO A 1055 1.63 -2.52 6.11
N GLY A 1056 2.02 -3.42 7.02
CA GLY A 1056 1.50 -4.78 6.99
C GLY A 1056 0.03 -4.76 7.37
N ARG A 1057 -0.82 -5.43 6.60
CA ARG A 1057 -2.21 -5.66 6.96
C ARG A 1057 -2.20 -6.50 8.23
N ARG A 1058 -2.74 -5.96 9.33
CA ARG A 1058 -2.84 -6.73 10.56
C ARG A 1058 -3.69 -7.98 10.31
N ARG A 1059 -3.25 -9.12 10.85
CA ARG A 1059 -4.12 -10.26 11.12
C ARG A 1059 -4.94 -9.96 12.38
N ASP A 1060 -5.71 -8.88 12.33
CA ASP A 1060 -6.77 -8.61 13.28
C ASP A 1060 -7.88 -9.59 12.94
N VAL A 1061 -7.84 -10.78 13.56
CA VAL A 1061 -9.01 -11.65 13.69
C VAL A 1061 -10.09 -10.79 14.34
N ASP A 1062 -11.29 -10.71 13.73
CA ASP A 1062 -12.42 -9.99 14.31
C ASP A 1062 -13.00 -10.82 15.46
N ASP A 1063 -12.25 -10.84 16.55
CA ASP A 1063 -12.70 -11.32 17.84
C ASP A 1063 -13.45 -10.19 18.55
N ASP A 1064 -14.78 -10.31 18.48
CA ASP A 1064 -15.74 -9.65 19.36
C ASP A 1064 -15.71 -10.26 20.79
N LEU A 1065 -14.66 -10.99 21.13
CA LEU A 1065 -14.38 -11.46 22.47
C LEU A 1065 -14.04 -10.25 23.34
N PRO A 1066 -14.51 -10.17 24.60
CA PRO A 1066 -13.85 -9.31 25.57
C PRO A 1066 -12.38 -9.76 25.73
N GLU A 1067 -11.49 -8.84 26.14
CA GLU A 1067 -10.10 -9.17 26.48
C GLU A 1067 -10.05 -9.98 27.79
N GLU A 1068 -10.50 -11.24 27.75
CA GLU A 1068 -10.20 -12.20 28.81
C GLU A 1068 -8.68 -12.38 28.87
N PRO A 1069 -8.03 -12.17 30.04
CA PRO A 1069 -6.60 -12.36 30.17
C PRO A 1069 -6.31 -13.83 29.90
N ALA A 1070 -5.60 -14.12 28.80
CA ALA A 1070 -5.43 -15.45 28.24
C ALA A 1070 -5.10 -16.48 29.33
N ILE A 1071 -6.11 -17.28 29.71
CA ILE A 1071 -6.00 -18.25 30.79
C ILE A 1071 -4.92 -19.23 30.36
N PRO A 1072 -3.75 -19.30 31.04
CA PRO A 1072 -2.67 -20.17 30.62
C PRO A 1072 -3.22 -21.59 30.67
N ALA A 1073 -3.23 -22.27 29.52
CA ALA A 1073 -3.95 -23.51 29.31
C ALA A 1073 -3.71 -24.46 30.50
N GLN A 1074 -4.76 -24.69 31.29
CA GLN A 1074 -4.64 -25.47 32.52
C GLN A 1074 -4.17 -26.86 32.11
N ALA A 1075 -2.96 -27.23 32.58
CA ALA A 1075 -2.35 -28.49 32.22
C ALA A 1075 -3.26 -29.61 32.72
N VAL A 1076 -3.79 -30.40 31.78
CA VAL A 1076 -4.72 -31.51 32.06
C VAL A 1076 -4.13 -32.39 33.16
N GLU A 1077 -4.82 -32.47 34.30
CA GLU A 1077 -4.34 -33.24 35.45
C GLU A 1077 -4.37 -34.74 35.13
N GLY A 1078 -3.22 -35.26 34.68
CA GLY A 1078 -3.07 -36.67 34.30
C GLY A 1078 -1.64 -37.07 33.92
N GLU A 1079 -0.81 -36.16 33.41
CA GLU A 1079 0.57 -36.51 33.01
C GLU A 1079 1.54 -36.71 34.19
N GLY A 1080 1.59 -37.93 34.69
CA GLY A 1080 2.51 -38.36 35.75
C GLY A 1080 3.99 -38.17 35.40
N ARG A 1081 4.85 -38.08 36.45
CA ARG A 1081 6.28 -37.69 36.44
C ARG A 1081 7.25 -38.57 35.59
N ARG A 1082 6.72 -39.49 34.77
CA ARG A 1082 7.45 -40.30 33.79
C ARG A 1082 7.41 -39.65 32.40
N ALA A 1083 6.28 -39.07 31.99
CA ALA A 1083 6.12 -38.43 30.68
C ALA A 1083 7.08 -37.23 30.51
N ARG A 1084 7.12 -36.34 31.52
CA ARG A 1084 8.05 -35.18 31.53
C ARG A 1084 9.54 -35.58 31.45
N ARG A 1085 9.92 -36.75 31.98
CA ARG A 1085 11.30 -37.25 31.88
C ARG A 1085 11.62 -37.82 30.50
N LEU A 1086 10.69 -38.55 29.88
CA LEU A 1086 10.84 -39.03 28.50
C LEU A 1086 10.91 -37.88 27.50
N ARG A 1087 10.15 -36.79 27.73
CA ARG A 1087 10.19 -35.58 26.89
C ARG A 1087 11.53 -34.84 27.00
N ALA A 1088 12.03 -34.62 28.21
CA ALA A 1088 13.35 -34.02 28.43
C ALA A 1088 14.49 -34.85 27.80
N GLN A 1089 14.45 -36.18 27.94
CA GLN A 1089 15.44 -37.06 27.30
C GLN A 1089 15.37 -37.05 25.77
N ALA A 1090 14.19 -36.83 25.18
CA ALA A 1090 14.03 -36.66 23.74
C ALA A 1090 14.54 -35.29 23.24
N GLU A 1091 14.44 -34.24 24.06
CA GLU A 1091 14.95 -32.90 23.75
C GLU A 1091 16.50 -32.81 23.89
N GLU A 1092 17.12 -33.63 24.75
CA GLU A 1092 18.58 -33.72 24.90
C GLU A 1092 19.29 -34.57 23.82
N THR A 1093 18.56 -35.31 22.96
CA THR A 1093 19.14 -36.34 22.06
C THR A 1093 18.96 -36.11 20.57
N ALA A 1094 18.80 -34.84 20.14
CA ALA A 1094 18.64 -34.47 18.72
C ALA A 1094 19.92 -33.83 18.11
N PRO A 1095 20.82 -34.61 17.49
CA PRO A 1095 21.83 -34.10 16.55
C PRO A 1095 21.20 -33.78 15.18
N GLY A 1096 21.94 -33.06 14.32
CA GLY A 1096 21.47 -32.59 13.02
C GLY A 1096 21.27 -33.67 11.94
N GLU A 1097 20.54 -33.32 10.89
CA GLU A 1097 20.22 -34.19 9.75
C GLU A 1097 21.42 -34.39 8.82
N ASP A 1098 21.65 -35.64 8.40
CA ASP A 1098 22.30 -36.00 7.14
C ASP A 1098 21.68 -37.33 6.66
N VAL A 1099 21.40 -37.47 5.36
CA VAL A 1099 20.45 -38.49 4.85
C VAL A 1099 21.13 -39.68 4.16
N PRO A 1100 20.95 -40.93 4.62
CA PRO A 1100 21.44 -42.13 3.95
C PRO A 1100 20.45 -42.71 2.91
N PRO A 1101 20.93 -43.48 1.91
CA PRO A 1101 20.09 -44.14 0.90
C PRO A 1101 19.36 -45.40 1.42
N PRO A 1102 18.32 -45.90 0.72
CA PRO A 1102 17.51 -47.02 1.17
C PRO A 1102 18.23 -48.39 1.11
N GLN A 1103 17.75 -49.34 1.90
CA GLN A 1103 18.16 -50.75 1.88
C GLN A 1103 16.95 -51.68 1.68
N GLU A 1104 17.21 -52.86 1.12
CA GLU A 1104 16.23 -53.92 0.89
C GLU A 1104 16.13 -54.87 2.10
N GLU A 1105 15.24 -55.87 2.01
CA GLU A 1105 14.88 -56.85 3.04
C GLU A 1105 16.04 -57.87 3.31
N GLU A 1106 16.06 -58.75 4.32
CA GLU A 1106 14.98 -59.43 5.05
C GLU A 1106 15.48 -60.07 6.39
N ALA A 1107 14.54 -60.66 7.16
CA ALA A 1107 14.70 -61.76 8.14
C ALA A 1107 15.25 -61.47 9.57
N PRO A 1108 14.91 -62.30 10.61
CA PRO A 1108 14.88 -61.82 12.00
C PRO A 1108 15.61 -62.66 13.09
N ALA A 1109 15.79 -62.00 14.24
CA ALA A 1109 15.85 -62.53 15.62
C ALA A 1109 17.06 -63.38 16.11
N ALA A 1110 17.85 -62.78 17.02
CA ALA A 1110 18.52 -63.48 18.13
C ALA A 1110 18.81 -62.53 19.32
N VAL A 1111 18.87 -63.10 20.53
CA VAL A 1111 19.25 -62.49 21.83
C VAL A 1111 19.90 -63.64 22.65
N PRO A 1112 20.80 -63.45 23.65
CA PRO A 1112 21.25 -62.21 24.31
C PRO A 1112 22.77 -62.14 24.66
N GLN A 1113 23.14 -61.24 25.59
CA GLN A 1113 24.30 -61.26 26.52
C GLN A 1113 25.76 -61.16 25.98
N GLN A 1114 26.52 -60.16 26.48
CA GLN A 1114 27.50 -60.36 27.60
C GLN A 1114 28.16 -59.04 28.10
N GLN A 1115 28.74 -59.13 29.30
CA GLN A 1115 29.61 -58.18 30.05
C GLN A 1115 30.58 -59.05 30.90
N PRO A 1116 31.67 -58.54 31.52
CA PRO A 1116 32.49 -57.33 31.29
C PRO A 1116 34.03 -57.66 31.33
N TYR A 1117 34.87 -56.76 31.88
CA TYR A 1117 36.37 -56.73 31.96
C TYR A 1117 37.12 -56.34 30.66
N GLY A 1118 38.22 -55.56 30.66
CA GLY A 1118 39.02 -54.86 31.70
C GLY A 1118 40.24 -54.15 31.01
N ASP A 1119 41.23 -53.50 31.64
CA ASP A 1119 41.49 -53.07 33.04
C ASP A 1119 42.76 -52.11 33.06
N TRP A 1120 43.36 -51.81 34.25
CA TRP A 1120 44.74 -51.26 34.51
C TRP A 1120 45.06 -49.73 34.57
N ASP A 1121 45.41 -49.31 35.80
CA ASP A 1121 46.55 -48.46 36.28
C ASP A 1121 46.87 -47.00 35.86
N ALA A 1122 47.51 -46.29 36.81
CA ALA A 1122 48.08 -44.92 36.73
C ALA A 1122 49.58 -44.93 37.15
N PRO A 1123 50.36 -43.82 37.01
CA PRO A 1123 50.59 -42.96 38.20
C PRO A 1123 51.05 -41.47 38.01
N ASN A 1124 50.67 -40.61 38.99
CA ASN A 1124 51.47 -39.59 39.73
C ASN A 1124 51.99 -38.21 39.19
N TYR A 1125 51.61 -37.16 39.97
CA TYR A 1125 52.34 -35.92 40.41
C TYR A 1125 52.86 -34.86 39.38
N ALA A 1126 52.79 -33.53 39.60
CA ALA A 1126 53.00 -32.75 40.84
C ALA A 1126 52.49 -31.26 40.85
N ASN A 1127 52.03 -30.78 42.03
CA ASN A 1127 52.24 -29.47 42.72
C ASN A 1127 52.21 -28.08 42.01
N ALA A 1128 51.83 -26.95 42.63
CA ALA A 1128 51.16 -26.61 43.92
C ALA A 1128 50.53 -25.19 43.78
N GLU A 1129 49.56 -24.71 44.58
CA GLU A 1129 49.72 -23.96 45.86
C GLU A 1129 48.37 -23.24 46.19
N TYR A 1130 48.02 -22.74 47.41
CA TYR A 1130 48.37 -23.13 48.79
C TYR A 1130 47.40 -22.48 49.83
N ASN A 1131 47.06 -23.22 50.89
CA ASN A 1131 46.47 -22.80 52.19
C ASN A 1131 44.98 -22.36 52.37
N THR A 1132 44.59 -22.17 53.65
CA THR A 1132 43.51 -22.90 54.37
C THR A 1132 42.87 -22.08 55.52
N TYR A 1133 41.70 -22.55 56.02
CA TYR A 1133 41.12 -22.43 57.39
C TYR A 1133 40.18 -21.27 57.81
N ALA A 1134 39.13 -21.71 58.55
CA ALA A 1134 38.25 -21.01 59.49
C ALA A 1134 37.31 -19.89 58.96
N GLY A 1135 36.12 -19.67 59.53
CA GLY A 1135 35.41 -20.41 60.59
C GLY A 1135 34.44 -19.50 61.38
N ASP A 1136 33.31 -20.06 61.86
CA ASP A 1136 32.31 -19.40 62.73
C ASP A 1136 31.59 -18.14 62.14
N GLN A 1137 30.46 -17.61 62.62
CA GLN A 1137 29.32 -18.11 63.42
C GLN A 1137 28.14 -17.10 63.31
N TYR A 1138 26.88 -17.58 63.44
CA TYR A 1138 25.69 -16.79 63.89
C TYR A 1138 25.32 -15.51 63.09
N GLN A 1139 24.21 -14.77 63.31
CA GLN A 1139 22.82 -15.10 63.70
C GLN A 1139 21.91 -14.04 63.01
N GLY A 1140 20.64 -14.29 62.69
CA GLY A 1140 19.90 -15.55 62.80
C GLY A 1140 18.41 -15.36 62.52
N THR A 1141 17.70 -16.48 62.37
CA THR A 1141 16.24 -16.57 62.58
C THR A 1141 15.93 -16.42 64.09
N PRO A 1142 14.70 -15.98 64.46
CA PRO A 1142 13.60 -16.94 64.57
C PRO A 1142 12.22 -16.43 64.11
N GLU A 1143 11.30 -17.39 63.97
CA GLU A 1143 9.88 -17.46 64.44
C GLU A 1143 9.07 -16.16 64.72
N GLN A 1144 7.72 -16.11 64.66
CA GLN A 1144 6.75 -17.14 65.05
C GLN A 1144 5.33 -16.78 64.50
N TYR A 1145 4.47 -17.77 64.22
CA TYR A 1145 3.00 -17.59 64.20
C TYR A 1145 2.49 -17.55 65.66
N PRO A 1146 1.41 -16.82 66.06
CA PRO A 1146 0.05 -17.14 65.60
C PRO A 1146 -1.01 -16.00 65.64
N ALA A 1147 -2.28 -16.37 65.39
CA ALA A 1147 -3.56 -15.82 65.91
C ALA A 1147 -3.76 -14.28 65.90
N GLY A 1148 -4.65 -13.72 65.08
CA GLY A 1148 -6.11 -13.82 65.28
C GLY A 1148 -6.67 -12.47 65.78
N GLY A 1149 -7.64 -11.88 65.06
CA GLY A 1149 -8.22 -10.59 65.43
C GLY A 1149 -9.19 -10.03 64.39
N TYR A 1150 -10.49 -10.22 64.63
CA TYR A 1150 -11.52 -9.30 64.13
C TYR A 1150 -11.32 -7.96 64.88
N ASP A 1151 -11.68 -6.77 64.38
CA ASP A 1151 -13.00 -6.44 63.86
C ASP A 1151 -13.03 -5.06 63.13
N GLN A 1152 -14.04 -4.89 62.27
CA GLN A 1152 -14.81 -3.65 61.99
C GLN A 1152 -14.22 -2.27 61.61
N GLN A 1153 -15.02 -1.59 60.76
CA GLN A 1153 -15.17 -0.13 60.56
C GLN A 1153 -14.01 0.60 59.83
N GLN A 1154 -14.25 1.62 58.99
CA GLN A 1154 -15.50 2.30 58.62
C GLN A 1154 -15.42 2.86 57.18
N TYR A 1155 -16.39 2.54 56.32
CA TYR A 1155 -16.77 3.42 55.21
C TYR A 1155 -17.89 4.32 55.72
N GLN A 1156 -17.76 5.63 55.57
CA GLN A 1156 -18.80 6.60 55.92
C GLN A 1156 -19.37 7.24 54.65
N ALA A 1157 -20.70 7.43 54.62
CA ALA A 1157 -21.46 7.68 53.40
C ALA A 1157 -22.07 9.10 53.32
N ASP A 1158 -22.68 9.37 52.17
CA ASP A 1158 -23.93 10.14 51.90
C ASP A 1158 -24.54 11.03 53.01
N PRO A 1159 -25.19 12.18 52.67
CA PRO A 1159 -26.31 12.14 51.70
C PRO A 1159 -26.54 13.38 50.79
N TYR A 1160 -27.23 13.19 49.66
CA TYR A 1160 -28.67 13.53 49.57
C TYR A 1160 -29.38 13.01 48.31
N GLN A 1161 -30.50 12.36 48.59
CA GLN A 1161 -31.60 11.88 47.73
C GLN A 1161 -32.07 12.85 46.63
N GLY A 1162 -32.76 12.42 45.58
CA GLY A 1162 -33.24 11.08 45.23
C GLY A 1162 -34.58 11.14 44.46
N GLY A 1163 -34.98 10.06 43.79
CA GLY A 1163 -36.26 10.00 43.06
C GLY A 1163 -36.49 8.70 42.32
N GLN A 1164 -37.60 8.03 42.61
CA GLN A 1164 -38.12 6.92 41.80
C GLN A 1164 -38.84 7.48 40.57
N TYR A 1165 -38.97 6.70 39.51
CA TYR A 1165 -39.88 7.00 38.40
C TYR A 1165 -40.74 5.78 38.05
N ASP A 1166 -41.99 6.02 37.69
CA ASP A 1166 -43.06 5.05 37.57
C ASP A 1166 -43.36 4.75 36.09
N PRO A 1167 -43.32 3.48 35.61
CA PRO A 1167 -43.31 3.16 34.18
C PRO A 1167 -44.68 3.21 33.46
N TYR A 1168 -45.74 3.80 34.02
CA TYR A 1168 -47.06 3.86 33.35
C TYR A 1168 -47.77 5.23 33.46
N ALA A 1169 -47.50 6.14 32.52
CA ALA A 1169 -48.33 7.33 32.27
C ALA A 1169 -48.34 7.73 30.78
N TYR A 1170 -49.54 7.87 30.20
CA TYR A 1170 -49.77 8.27 28.80
C TYR A 1170 -50.26 9.73 28.74
N GLY A 1171 -49.72 10.57 27.83
CA GLY A 1171 -50.25 11.93 27.62
C GLY A 1171 -49.40 12.87 26.75
N GLN A 1172 -49.93 13.24 25.59
CA GLN A 1172 -49.61 14.49 24.85
C GLN A 1172 -50.69 15.57 25.17
N PRO A 1173 -50.60 16.85 24.74
CA PRO A 1173 -49.58 17.53 23.91
C PRO A 1173 -49.08 18.92 24.40
N GLN A 1174 -48.12 19.50 23.64
CA GLN A 1174 -47.96 20.94 23.28
C GLN A 1174 -47.48 22.06 24.25
N GLN A 1175 -46.52 22.85 23.70
CA GLN A 1175 -46.41 24.33 23.63
C GLN A 1175 -45.78 25.22 24.76
N THR A 1176 -44.76 26.00 24.34
CA THR A 1176 -44.41 27.41 24.73
C THR A 1176 -43.91 27.71 26.16
N SER A 1177 -43.11 28.77 26.47
CA SER A 1177 -42.29 29.74 25.69
C SER A 1177 -41.36 30.55 26.64
N TYR A 1178 -40.84 31.71 26.19
CA TYR A 1178 -40.04 32.76 26.89
C TYR A 1178 -38.49 32.55 26.90
N ASP A 1179 -37.65 33.60 26.86
CA ASP A 1179 -37.92 35.06 26.98
C ASP A 1179 -37.06 35.99 26.05
N GLN A 1180 -37.23 37.31 26.21
CA GLN A 1180 -36.87 38.46 25.32
C GLN A 1180 -35.36 38.85 25.27
N THR A 1181 -34.86 39.75 24.38
CA THR A 1181 -34.94 41.24 24.53
C THR A 1181 -34.31 42.02 23.33
N TYR A 1182 -35.07 42.94 22.69
CA TYR A 1182 -34.71 44.13 21.83
C TYR A 1182 -33.66 44.03 20.68
N GLY A 1183 -33.73 44.79 19.57
CA GLY A 1183 -34.76 45.75 19.08
C GLY A 1183 -34.28 46.63 17.88
N GLY A 1184 -35.22 47.19 17.09
CA GLY A 1184 -35.01 48.09 15.91
C GLY A 1184 -35.22 47.39 14.55
N GLN A 1185 -36.29 47.64 13.77
CA GLN A 1185 -36.65 48.82 12.94
C GLN A 1185 -35.64 49.12 11.81
N TYR A 1186 -36.02 49.25 10.51
CA TYR A 1186 -37.29 49.72 9.91
C TYR A 1186 -37.78 48.88 8.70
N GLU A 1187 -39.11 48.88 8.49
CA GLU A 1187 -39.91 49.31 7.29
C GLU A 1187 -39.20 49.52 5.92
N GLN A 1188 -39.82 49.43 4.72
CA GLN A 1188 -41.21 49.29 4.18
C GLN A 1188 -41.06 48.83 2.66
N GLN A 1189 -42.03 48.41 1.82
CA GLN A 1189 -43.38 47.81 1.92
C GLN A 1189 -44.03 47.65 0.50
N TYR A 1190 -44.77 46.55 0.24
CA TYR A 1190 -45.64 46.26 -0.96
C TYR A 1190 -44.95 46.22 -2.36
N ASP A 1191 -45.52 45.66 -3.46
CA ASP A 1191 -46.79 44.92 -3.67
C ASP A 1191 -46.71 43.80 -4.76
N GLN A 1192 -47.87 43.18 -5.06
CA GLN A 1192 -48.15 42.09 -6.02
C GLN A 1192 -48.09 42.48 -7.52
N GLY A 1193 -47.99 41.48 -8.42
CA GLY A 1193 -48.22 41.65 -9.87
C GLY A 1193 -48.17 40.36 -10.70
N TYR A 1194 -49.26 40.03 -11.42
CA TYR A 1194 -49.49 38.82 -12.24
C TYR A 1194 -48.68 38.74 -13.57
N ASP A 1195 -48.37 37.51 -14.00
CA ASP A 1195 -48.56 36.82 -15.33
C ASP A 1195 -48.98 37.60 -16.62
N PRO A 1196 -48.88 37.03 -17.87
CA PRO A 1196 -48.25 35.76 -18.32
C PRO A 1196 -47.51 35.76 -19.72
N ALA A 1197 -46.80 34.64 -20.01
CA ALA A 1197 -46.55 33.88 -21.27
C ALA A 1197 -46.44 34.45 -22.73
N TYR A 1198 -45.55 33.81 -23.53
CA TYR A 1198 -45.45 33.70 -25.02
C TYR A 1198 -45.04 34.98 -25.83
N ASP A 1199 -44.34 34.97 -27.00
CA ASP A 1199 -43.89 33.90 -27.95
C ASP A 1199 -42.48 34.20 -28.62
N PRO A 1200 -42.11 34.08 -29.96
CA PRO A 1200 -40.79 33.50 -30.30
C PRO A 1200 -39.90 34.13 -31.45
N ALA A 1201 -38.74 33.46 -31.69
CA ALA A 1201 -38.05 33.22 -32.99
C ALA A 1201 -36.98 34.19 -33.59
N GLN A 1202 -36.13 33.60 -34.46
CA GLN A 1202 -35.09 34.16 -35.38
C GLN A 1202 -33.73 34.58 -34.73
N GLN A 1203 -32.53 34.45 -35.35
CA GLN A 1203 -32.08 33.95 -36.68
C GLN A 1203 -30.56 33.52 -36.66
N HIS A 1204 -30.09 32.77 -37.67
CA HIS A 1204 -28.67 32.38 -37.94
C HIS A 1204 -27.94 33.43 -38.84
N PRO A 1205 -26.57 33.54 -38.91
CA PRO A 1205 -25.58 32.49 -39.31
C PRO A 1205 -24.22 32.54 -38.54
N GLY A 1206 -23.13 31.80 -38.82
CA GLY A 1206 -22.82 30.68 -39.74
C GLY A 1206 -21.29 30.46 -39.93
N SER A 1207 -20.88 29.41 -40.67
CA SER A 1207 -19.48 28.97 -40.99
C SER A 1207 -18.64 28.44 -39.82
N ALA A 1208 -17.71 27.47 -39.98
CA ALA A 1208 -17.26 26.71 -41.16
C ALA A 1208 -16.91 25.23 -40.82
N ASP A 1209 -16.59 24.47 -41.85
CA ASP A 1209 -16.25 23.03 -41.92
C ASP A 1209 -15.02 22.62 -41.05
N SER A 1210 -14.73 21.35 -40.75
CA SER A 1210 -15.23 20.05 -41.27
C SER A 1210 -15.26 18.98 -40.13
N GLU A 1211 -15.61 17.69 -40.25
CA GLU A 1211 -15.95 16.80 -41.38
C GLU A 1211 -16.74 15.55 -40.88
N ARG A 1212 -16.73 14.42 -41.62
CA ARG A 1212 -17.20 13.08 -41.15
C ARG A 1212 -16.32 11.93 -41.65
N PRO A 1213 -16.34 10.77 -40.98
CA PRO A 1213 -15.67 9.55 -41.44
C PRO A 1213 -16.61 8.63 -42.25
N ASP A 1214 -16.17 8.18 -43.41
CA ASP A 1214 -16.57 6.89 -43.98
C ASP A 1214 -15.35 6.12 -44.53
N GLY A 1215 -15.42 4.79 -44.47
CA GLY A 1215 -14.24 3.93 -44.60
C GLY A 1215 -14.02 3.39 -46.01
N SER A 1216 -13.00 3.89 -46.69
CA SER A 1216 -12.35 3.19 -47.82
C SER A 1216 -10.82 3.22 -47.66
N GLN A 1217 -10.12 2.25 -48.25
CA GLN A 1217 -8.82 1.80 -47.75
C GLN A 1217 -7.62 2.62 -48.24
N GLN A 1218 -6.80 3.09 -47.29
CA GLN A 1218 -5.37 2.72 -47.21
C GLN A 1218 -4.88 2.80 -45.76
#